data_AF-A0A924JXQ0-F1
#
_entry.id   AF-A0A924JXQ0-F1
#
_cell.length_a   1.000
_cell.length_b   1.000
_cell.length_c   1.000
_cell.angle_alpha   90.00
_cell.angle_beta   90.00
_cell.angle_gamma   90.00
#
_symmetry.space_group_name_H-M   'P 1'
#
loop_
_entity.id
_entity.type
_entity.pdbx_description
1 polymer ?
#
loop_
_entity_poly.entity_id
_entity_poly.type
_entity_poly.pdbx_seq_one_letter_code
_entity_poly.pdbx_strand_id
1 'polypeptide(L)'
;MLDFIESGQAIMLDDSTTTLHLVPHLHSLKPLTVITNNLTIMNELRSVSGITLLGLGGQYHHWCSSYMGRITTTAIAALRADVLVMSTSAIVDDIAFHQTLETVDVKRAMFDSASTRILLAHHTKFDKRATHAMLPPCRFRCGHRGCRDRPPARRRPATEGRQCDRRPAWRRGPLIRPQCDRRDSDGPAKPQPKLSQALAAFAGYENPRYRHKSRRQPTYPLPIGVRLLLRLSRVKLRVSPRWEILAIAAAYGYSLRGYARGPRPSPFQRPREGLIRYLPKVSMNNCVLPATGFDPAIFAFIAVTMVVLGTVVVAVTVSRGRRTGSRIALAVPILLLALLAGGQLTPSAANAAACPPTVPGPVMPGVTFVAGAAGIGDAYYPLDGNGGYDVQNYDVNVAYDPASDVLSGTAAITLRTTQNLSAFNLDFDTRAADGSDRILISSVLVDGTAAGYSLETTAISGTTAQPIPAGSSDPGVEPPRTELTVTPTAGILAGTVVTVEVAYSGVPITINDAFGPAGVFHTSDGMLVVGEPRVAATWFPSNDHPADKATMTLAMTVPTGLTVIGNGVLDATTTNGPTTTWTYVMDRPMATYLATATVGNYDIVTTVVNGVTYRDAVAQGLFSQGTSGADARAAFAINPTVVTYLAGLFGPYPFTESGGIAADVADLGFALENQTRPIYPGVPDEATIVHELAHQWYGDDVAIASWSDIWLNEGFATYAEWLWSESQGRDTAQQLFDALYATPSDDPFWSVEVSNPGPAAIFDAPVYKRGAMTLHALRVEV
;
A
#
# COMPACT_ATOMS: atom_id res chain seq x y z
N MET A 1 38.07 14.11 4.47
CA MET A 1 36.64 14.48 4.42
C MET A 1 36.28 15.19 3.12
N LEU A 2 36.97 16.27 2.73
CA LEU A 2 36.78 16.90 1.40
C LEU A 2 36.99 15.90 0.25
N ASP A 3 37.83 14.89 0.47
CA ASP A 3 38.09 13.74 -0.41
C ASP A 3 36.86 12.81 -0.66
N PHE A 4 35.69 13.15 -0.12
CA PHE A 4 34.41 12.49 -0.39
C PHE A 4 33.39 13.41 -1.10
N ILE A 5 33.77 14.64 -1.47
CA ILE A 5 32.91 15.61 -2.17
C ILE A 5 33.62 16.03 -3.45
N GLU A 6 32.98 15.77 -4.59
CA GLU A 6 33.53 16.04 -5.92
C GLU A 6 32.88 17.28 -6.55
N SER A 7 33.65 17.98 -7.39
CA SER A 7 33.18 19.15 -8.14
C SER A 7 32.05 18.75 -9.10
N GLY A 8 30.89 19.39 -8.92
CA GLY A 8 29.65 19.15 -9.68
C GLY A 8 28.51 18.61 -8.81
N GLN A 9 28.81 18.03 -7.64
CA GLN A 9 27.83 17.35 -6.80
C GLN A 9 26.81 18.28 -6.11
N ALA A 10 25.66 17.71 -5.79
CA ALA A 10 24.70 18.23 -4.83
C ALA A 10 24.99 17.67 -3.44
N ILE A 11 25.25 18.54 -2.45
CA ILE A 11 25.52 18.14 -1.07
C ILE A 11 24.45 18.67 -0.11
N MET A 12 24.02 17.85 0.84
CA MET A 12 23.20 18.27 1.99
C MET A 12 24.10 18.56 3.20
N LEU A 13 23.81 19.66 3.89
CA LEU A 13 24.45 20.07 5.14
C LEU A 13 23.38 20.31 6.21
N ASP A 14 23.54 19.65 7.35
CA ASP A 14 22.61 19.73 8.48
C ASP A 14 22.76 21.03 9.31
N ASP A 15 21.91 21.18 10.33
CA ASP A 15 21.92 22.28 11.30
C ASP A 15 23.07 22.26 12.32
N SER A 16 24.05 21.35 12.20
CA SER A 16 25.03 21.17 13.26
C SER A 16 26.17 22.19 13.20
N THR A 17 26.61 22.63 14.38
CA THR A 17 27.82 23.46 14.49
C THR A 17 29.07 22.74 13.98
N THR A 18 29.05 21.40 13.94
CA THR A 18 30.16 20.60 13.39
C THR A 18 30.26 20.70 11.86
N THR A 19 29.14 20.75 11.13
CA THR A 19 29.14 20.88 9.65
C THR A 19 29.31 22.32 9.20
N LEU A 20 28.93 23.31 9.99
CA LEU A 20 29.22 24.73 9.72
C LEU A 20 30.73 24.98 9.49
N HIS A 21 31.61 24.25 10.17
CA HIS A 21 33.07 24.32 9.96
C HIS A 21 33.54 23.83 8.57
N LEU A 22 32.71 23.12 7.81
CA LEU A 22 33.02 22.72 6.43
C LEU A 22 32.84 23.88 5.43
N VAL A 23 31.94 24.82 5.73
CA VAL A 23 31.49 25.87 4.79
C VAL A 23 32.64 26.66 4.15
N PRO A 24 33.65 27.16 4.89
CA PRO A 24 34.78 27.89 4.28
C PRO A 24 35.60 27.08 3.28
N HIS A 25 35.59 25.74 3.39
CA HIS A 25 36.35 24.84 2.53
C HIS A 25 35.61 24.41 1.25
N LEU A 26 34.28 24.60 1.18
CA LEU A 26 33.50 24.32 -0.03
C LEU A 26 33.93 25.20 -1.22
N HIS A 27 34.60 26.33 -0.93
CA HIS A 27 35.08 27.26 -1.93
C HIS A 27 36.09 26.67 -2.92
N SER A 28 36.84 25.61 -2.54
CA SER A 28 37.81 24.94 -3.42
C SER A 28 37.26 23.75 -4.20
N LEU A 29 35.97 23.40 -4.01
CA LEU A 29 35.33 22.24 -4.65
C LEU A 29 34.31 22.65 -5.73
N LYS A 30 34.27 23.92 -6.12
CA LYS A 30 33.30 24.48 -7.06
C LYS A 30 33.46 23.92 -8.49
N PRO A 31 32.36 23.81 -9.27
CA PRO A 31 30.98 24.10 -8.90
C PRO A 31 30.37 23.09 -7.91
N LEU A 32 29.41 23.52 -7.10
CA LEU A 32 28.60 22.65 -6.24
C LEU A 32 27.15 23.12 -6.19
N THR A 33 26.22 22.21 -5.87
CA THR A 33 24.91 22.56 -5.31
C THR A 33 24.93 22.27 -3.82
N VAL A 34 24.45 23.19 -2.98
CA VAL A 34 24.39 23.02 -1.52
C VAL A 34 22.95 23.16 -1.06
N ILE A 35 22.42 22.10 -0.44
CA ILE A 35 21.09 22.03 0.16
C ILE A 35 21.25 22.11 1.69
N THR A 36 20.47 22.96 2.36
CA THR A 36 20.50 23.03 3.83
C THR A 36 19.21 23.61 4.40
N ASN A 37 18.87 23.24 5.63
CA ASN A 37 17.83 23.90 6.43
C ASN A 37 18.40 24.96 7.40
N ASN A 38 19.71 25.16 7.43
CA ASN A 38 20.38 26.05 8.38
C ASN A 38 20.56 27.47 7.82
N LEU A 39 19.96 28.45 8.48
CA LEU A 39 19.98 29.86 8.05
C LEU A 39 21.38 30.48 8.14
N THR A 40 22.27 29.99 9.01
CA THR A 40 23.67 30.45 9.06
C THR A 40 24.45 29.97 7.83
N ILE A 41 24.36 28.69 7.48
CA ILE A 41 24.98 28.13 6.27
C ILE A 41 24.46 28.85 5.01
N MET A 42 23.15 29.13 4.93
CA MET A 42 22.58 29.93 3.83
C MET A 42 23.22 31.33 3.74
N ASN A 43 23.39 32.02 4.88
CA ASN A 43 23.89 33.39 4.90
C ASN A 43 25.37 33.52 4.54
N GLU A 44 26.20 32.52 4.87
CA GLU A 44 27.58 32.44 4.41
C GLU A 44 27.66 32.16 2.89
N LEU A 45 26.85 31.22 2.39
CA LEU A 45 26.96 30.73 1.01
C LEU A 45 26.26 31.60 -0.05
N ARG A 46 25.28 32.42 0.32
CA ARG A 46 24.45 33.22 -0.64
C ARG A 46 25.23 34.11 -1.62
N SER A 47 26.46 34.50 -1.30
CA SER A 47 27.33 35.34 -2.14
C SER A 47 28.47 34.58 -2.81
N VAL A 48 28.52 33.25 -2.67
CA VAL A 48 29.65 32.43 -3.14
C VAL A 48 29.42 31.98 -4.57
N SER A 49 30.00 32.72 -5.53
CA SER A 49 29.94 32.40 -6.97
C SER A 49 30.36 30.95 -7.24
N GLY A 50 29.61 30.24 -8.09
CA GLY A 50 29.83 28.82 -8.37
C GLY A 50 29.26 27.84 -7.32
N ILE A 51 28.49 28.32 -6.33
CA ILE A 51 27.64 27.48 -5.49
C ILE A 51 26.17 27.79 -5.79
N THR A 52 25.41 26.77 -6.18
CA THR A 52 23.94 26.82 -6.27
C THR A 52 23.37 26.53 -4.89
N LEU A 53 22.85 27.55 -4.19
CA LEU A 53 22.31 27.39 -2.84
C LEU A 53 20.79 27.10 -2.87
N LEU A 54 20.40 25.97 -2.30
CA LEU A 54 19.00 25.58 -2.07
C LEU A 54 18.70 25.64 -0.57
N GLY A 55 18.16 26.78 -0.13
CA GLY A 55 17.73 27.00 1.25
C GLY A 55 16.34 26.44 1.52
N LEU A 56 16.23 25.50 2.45
CA LEU A 56 14.98 24.85 2.84
C LEU A 56 14.24 25.68 3.90
N GLY A 57 12.96 25.95 3.67
CA GLY A 57 12.08 26.66 4.61
C GLY A 57 11.25 25.74 5.50
N GLY A 58 10.58 26.32 6.50
CA GLY A 58 9.73 25.62 7.46
C GLY A 58 9.50 26.45 8.72
N GLN A 59 9.28 25.80 9.86
CA GLN A 59 9.22 26.49 11.16
C GLN A 59 10.64 26.85 11.61
N TYR A 60 10.94 28.14 11.82
CA TYR A 60 12.27 28.59 12.21
C TYR A 60 12.52 28.45 13.72
N HIS A 61 13.57 27.71 14.08
CA HIS A 61 14.02 27.50 15.44
C HIS A 61 15.27 28.33 15.74
N HIS A 62 15.12 29.34 16.59
CA HIS A 62 16.20 30.29 16.90
C HIS A 62 17.39 29.66 17.64
N TRP A 63 17.19 28.53 18.35
CA TRP A 63 18.22 27.89 19.19
C TRP A 63 19.25 27.07 18.39
N CYS A 64 18.89 26.66 17.17
CA CYS A 64 19.78 26.00 16.19
C CYS A 64 19.91 26.80 14.88
N SER A 65 19.32 28.00 14.82
CA SER A 65 19.24 28.87 13.63
C SER A 65 18.78 28.15 12.36
N SER A 66 17.78 27.27 12.46
CA SER A 66 17.40 26.36 11.36
C SER A 66 15.89 26.16 11.22
N TYR A 67 15.47 25.80 10.02
CA TYR A 67 14.08 25.47 9.70
C TYR A 67 13.80 23.98 9.97
N MET A 68 12.66 23.65 10.56
CA MET A 68 12.23 22.29 10.89
C MET A 68 10.72 22.09 10.67
N GLY A 69 10.17 20.95 11.12
CA GLY A 69 8.76 20.58 10.98
C GLY A 69 8.39 20.05 9.58
N ARG A 70 7.10 19.69 9.41
CA ARG A 70 6.57 18.96 8.22
C ARG A 70 6.91 19.62 6.88
N ILE A 71 6.90 20.96 6.81
CA ILE A 71 7.29 21.71 5.59
C ILE A 71 8.74 21.41 5.20
N THR A 72 9.65 21.36 6.18
CA THR A 72 11.07 21.08 5.93
C THR A 72 11.28 19.61 5.54
N THR A 73 10.65 18.66 6.24
CA THR A 73 10.81 17.22 5.94
C THR A 73 10.25 16.84 4.58
N THR A 74 9.06 17.34 4.20
CA THR A 74 8.49 17.15 2.86
C THR A 74 9.37 17.80 1.78
N ALA A 75 9.92 18.99 2.02
CA ALA A 75 10.83 19.64 1.08
C ALA A 75 12.16 18.88 0.91
N ILE A 76 12.66 18.22 1.96
CA ILE A 76 13.85 17.35 1.87
C ILE A 76 13.52 16.07 1.09
N ALA A 77 12.40 15.41 1.40
CA ALA A 77 12.00 14.15 0.77
C ALA A 77 11.75 14.27 -0.75
N ALA A 78 11.42 15.48 -1.24
CA ALA A 78 11.30 15.80 -2.65
C ALA A 78 12.64 16.11 -3.37
N LEU A 79 13.77 16.10 -2.66
CA LEU A 79 15.11 16.38 -3.17
C LEU A 79 16.02 15.16 -3.09
N ARG A 80 17.11 15.15 -3.86
CA ARG A 80 18.18 14.15 -3.76
C ARG A 80 19.55 14.83 -3.73
N ALA A 81 20.50 14.22 -3.03
CA ALA A 81 21.88 14.69 -2.91
C ALA A 81 22.89 13.55 -3.05
N ASP A 82 24.05 13.83 -3.64
CA ASP A 82 25.15 12.87 -3.76
C ASP A 82 25.78 12.58 -2.39
N VAL A 83 25.92 13.62 -1.56
CA VAL A 83 26.58 13.55 -0.25
C VAL A 83 25.81 14.32 0.82
N LEU A 84 25.43 13.65 1.91
CA LEU A 84 25.08 14.28 3.17
C LEU A 84 26.30 14.32 4.09
N VAL A 85 26.63 15.51 4.60
CA VAL A 85 27.48 15.65 5.78
C VAL A 85 26.60 16.10 6.94
N MET A 86 26.62 15.34 8.04
CA MET A 86 25.83 15.63 9.24
C MET A 86 26.56 15.27 10.53
N SER A 87 26.06 15.77 11.66
CA SER A 87 26.60 15.47 13.00
C SER A 87 25.49 15.07 13.96
N THR A 88 25.89 14.37 15.03
CA THR A 88 25.00 13.96 16.13
C THR A 88 25.20 14.81 17.39
N SER A 89 24.27 14.79 18.36
CA SER A 89 24.48 15.43 19.67
C SER A 89 25.25 14.54 20.64
N ALA A 90 24.99 13.22 20.62
CA ALA A 90 25.64 12.21 21.44
C ALA A 90 25.72 10.85 20.71
N ILE A 91 26.67 9.99 21.10
CA ILE A 91 26.71 8.58 20.69
C ILE A 91 26.80 7.72 21.95
N VAL A 92 25.85 6.82 22.14
CA VAL A 92 25.75 5.91 23.30
C VAL A 92 25.34 4.54 22.79
N ASP A 93 25.99 3.49 23.26
CA ASP A 93 25.69 2.08 22.92
C ASP A 93 25.51 1.81 21.41
N ASP A 94 26.44 2.36 20.61
CA ASP A 94 26.46 2.33 19.14
C ASP A 94 25.19 2.87 18.45
N ILE A 95 24.47 3.79 19.11
CA ILE A 95 23.37 4.60 18.54
C ILE A 95 23.73 6.10 18.64
N ALA A 96 23.42 6.86 17.59
CA ALA A 96 23.53 8.32 17.57
C ALA A 96 22.22 8.99 18.02
N PHE A 97 22.29 10.04 18.84
CA PHE A 97 21.13 10.69 19.50
C PHE A 97 21.05 12.21 19.30
N HIS A 98 19.84 12.78 19.37
CA HIS A 98 19.55 14.22 19.41
C HIS A 98 18.61 14.62 20.56
N GLN A 99 18.49 15.92 20.81
CA GLN A 99 17.77 16.45 21.99
C GLN A 99 16.25 16.57 21.79
N THR A 100 15.78 16.61 20.54
CA THR A 100 14.36 16.71 20.17
C THR A 100 14.04 15.75 19.03
N LEU A 101 12.81 15.24 19.00
CA LEU A 101 12.31 14.39 17.92
C LEU A 101 12.31 15.12 16.56
N GLU A 102 11.86 16.37 16.53
CA GLU A 102 11.81 17.20 15.32
C GLU A 102 13.18 17.35 14.62
N THR A 103 14.27 17.37 15.39
CA THR A 103 15.65 17.36 14.85
C THR A 103 16.08 15.98 14.36
N VAL A 104 15.59 14.88 14.96
CA VAL A 104 15.77 13.51 14.44
C VAL A 104 15.05 13.34 13.10
N ASP A 105 13.81 13.83 12.98
CA ASP A 105 12.98 13.64 11.79
C ASP A 105 13.56 14.36 10.56
N VAL A 106 13.98 15.63 10.73
CA VAL A 106 14.68 16.39 9.69
C VAL A 106 15.99 15.70 9.27
N LYS A 107 16.71 15.10 10.22
CA LYS A 107 17.98 14.40 9.94
C LYS A 107 17.80 13.04 9.28
N ARG A 108 16.73 12.30 9.61
CA ARG A 108 16.34 11.07 8.91
C ARG A 108 15.97 11.40 7.46
N ALA A 109 15.06 12.36 7.25
CA ALA A 109 14.72 12.83 5.91
C ALA A 109 15.96 13.21 5.07
N MET A 110 16.94 13.91 5.66
CA MET A 110 18.23 14.20 4.98
C MET A 110 19.05 12.94 4.68
N PHE A 111 19.13 12.00 5.63
CA PHE A 111 19.89 10.75 5.51
C PHE A 111 19.35 9.87 4.37
N ASP A 112 18.03 9.72 4.31
CA ASP A 112 17.33 8.90 3.32
C ASP A 112 17.38 9.55 1.92
N SER A 113 17.35 10.89 1.86
CA SER A 113 17.42 11.68 0.62
C SER A 113 18.83 11.84 0.04
N ALA A 114 19.86 11.22 0.63
CA ALA A 114 21.25 11.34 0.18
C ALA A 114 21.90 9.98 -0.13
N SER A 115 22.73 9.91 -1.18
CA SER A 115 23.41 8.68 -1.60
C SER A 115 24.59 8.30 -0.70
N THR A 116 25.50 9.24 -0.41
CA THR A 116 26.63 9.04 0.50
C THR A 116 26.39 9.75 1.82
N ARG A 117 26.28 9.03 2.94
CA ARG A 117 26.05 9.62 4.28
C ARG A 117 27.33 9.65 5.10
N ILE A 118 27.76 10.83 5.54
CA ILE A 118 28.99 11.05 6.33
C ILE A 118 28.63 11.58 7.71
N LEU A 119 28.98 10.82 8.75
CA LEU A 119 28.85 11.25 10.14
C LEU A 119 30.14 11.96 10.61
N LEU A 120 30.02 13.25 10.92
CA LEU A 120 31.07 14.07 11.47
C LEU A 120 30.91 14.15 13.00
N ALA A 121 31.51 13.19 13.71
CA ALA A 121 31.51 13.12 15.17
C ALA A 121 32.87 13.51 15.77
N HIS A 122 32.85 14.36 16.80
CA HIS A 122 34.01 14.64 17.65
C HIS A 122 34.04 13.66 18.83
N HIS A 123 35.19 13.38 19.44
CA HIS A 123 35.29 12.40 20.53
C HIS A 123 34.38 12.74 21.73
N THR A 124 34.23 14.04 22.04
CA THR A 124 33.32 14.55 23.09
C THR A 124 31.81 14.37 22.78
N LYS A 125 31.44 13.60 21.76
CA LYS A 125 30.06 13.15 21.50
C LYS A 125 29.77 11.82 22.21
N PHE A 126 30.79 11.01 22.48
CA PHE A 126 30.64 9.73 23.20
C PHE A 126 30.45 9.96 24.72
N ASP A 127 30.98 11.07 25.27
CA ASP A 127 30.81 11.45 26.68
C ASP A 127 29.50 12.23 26.97
N LYS A 128 28.57 12.30 26.00
CA LYS A 128 27.35 13.12 26.09
C LYS A 128 26.09 12.27 26.14
N ARG A 129 25.00 12.91 26.60
CA ARG A 129 23.64 12.35 26.58
C ARG A 129 22.74 13.22 25.73
N ALA A 130 21.84 12.58 25.01
CA ALA A 130 20.73 13.18 24.29
C ALA A 130 19.57 12.18 24.28
N THR A 131 18.34 12.67 24.16
CA THR A 131 17.12 11.94 24.55
C THR A 131 16.48 11.09 23.45
N HIS A 132 16.68 11.43 22.18
CA HIS A 132 15.98 10.81 21.06
C HIS A 132 16.98 10.04 20.17
N ALA A 133 16.78 8.73 20.05
CA ALA A 133 17.59 7.86 19.18
C ALA A 133 17.32 8.19 17.70
N MET A 134 18.38 8.34 16.92
CA MET A 134 18.31 8.68 15.49
C MET A 134 18.62 7.46 14.62
N LEU A 135 19.90 7.06 14.56
CA LEU A 135 20.43 6.00 13.69
C LEU A 135 21.74 5.42 14.28
N PRO A 136 22.09 4.14 14.01
CA PRO A 136 23.41 3.59 14.34
C PRO A 136 24.54 4.22 13.51
N PRO A 137 25.73 4.54 14.08
CA PRO A 137 26.87 5.07 13.33
C PRO A 137 27.37 4.17 12.19
N CYS A 138 27.10 2.85 12.25
CA CYS A 138 27.48 1.91 11.18
C CYS A 138 26.72 2.15 9.84
N ARG A 139 25.60 2.90 9.87
CA ARG A 139 24.87 3.32 8.66
C ARG A 139 25.58 4.46 7.90
N PHE A 140 26.72 4.97 8.42
CA PHE A 140 27.47 6.11 7.87
C PHE A 140 28.89 5.74 7.44
N ARG A 141 29.41 6.43 6.41
CA ARG A 141 30.85 6.45 6.13
C ARG A 141 31.56 7.30 7.19
N CYS A 142 32.33 6.65 8.06
CA CYS A 142 33.13 7.31 9.08
C CYS A 142 34.34 8.05 8.47
N GLY A 143 34.38 9.38 8.62
CA GLY A 143 35.42 10.24 8.02
C GLY A 143 36.78 10.24 8.71
N HIS A 144 37.04 9.33 9.65
CA HIS A 144 38.22 9.33 10.53
C HIS A 144 39.07 8.06 10.38
N ARG A 145 40.41 8.21 10.33
CA ARG A 145 41.36 7.10 10.09
C ARG A 145 41.40 6.05 11.21
N GLY A 146 40.77 6.29 12.37
CA GLY A 146 40.76 5.39 13.52
C GLY A 146 39.68 4.29 13.54
N CYS A 147 38.70 4.31 12.63
CA CYS A 147 37.60 3.33 12.63
C CYS A 147 37.87 2.06 11.79
N ARG A 148 39.02 1.98 11.11
CA ARG A 148 39.49 0.77 10.41
C ARG A 148 40.60 0.10 11.22
N ASP A 149 40.24 -0.64 12.27
CA ASP A 149 41.06 -1.75 12.83
C ASP A 149 40.32 -2.55 13.92
N ARG A 150 39.18 -3.15 13.56
CA ARG A 150 38.67 -4.36 14.22
C ARG A 150 38.13 -5.33 13.16
N PRO A 151 38.78 -6.49 12.92
CA PRO A 151 38.23 -7.49 12.02
C PRO A 151 37.00 -8.17 12.65
N PRO A 152 35.99 -8.58 11.87
CA PRO A 152 34.84 -9.33 12.38
C PRO A 152 35.29 -10.69 12.92
N ALA A 153 34.63 -11.16 13.98
CA ALA A 153 34.93 -12.44 14.60
C ALA A 153 34.61 -13.59 13.62
N ARG A 154 35.64 -14.33 13.20
CA ARG A 154 35.47 -15.50 12.31
C ARG A 154 34.71 -16.60 13.05
N ARG A 155 33.50 -16.93 12.59
CA ARG A 155 32.86 -18.22 12.92
C ARG A 155 33.81 -19.35 12.51
N ARG A 156 34.01 -20.35 13.38
CA ARG A 156 34.65 -21.62 13.03
C ARG A 156 33.56 -22.67 12.74
N PRO A 157 33.77 -23.60 11.79
CA PRO A 157 32.85 -24.73 11.60
C PRO A 157 32.93 -25.69 12.80
N ALA A 158 31.85 -26.43 13.04
CA ALA A 158 31.78 -27.42 14.10
C ALA A 158 32.69 -28.62 13.83
N THR A 159 33.29 -29.17 14.88
CA THR A 159 33.94 -30.49 14.93
C THR A 159 33.79 -31.05 16.34
N GLU A 160 33.70 -32.38 16.44
CA GLU A 160 33.27 -33.07 17.66
C GLU A 160 34.38 -33.24 18.71
N GLY A 161 33.98 -33.36 19.98
CA GLY A 161 34.70 -34.21 20.94
C GLY A 161 35.49 -33.54 22.09
N ARG A 162 35.01 -33.79 23.32
CA ARG A 162 35.77 -33.90 24.59
C ARG A 162 36.46 -32.64 25.16
N GLN A 163 35.73 -31.96 26.05
CA GLN A 163 36.03 -31.89 27.50
C GLN A 163 37.48 -31.55 27.96
N CYS A 164 37.72 -30.33 28.49
CA CYS A 164 38.27 -30.07 29.84
C CYS A 164 38.69 -28.60 30.15
N ASP A 165 38.01 -28.01 31.16
CA ASP A 165 38.56 -27.27 32.32
C ASP A 165 39.32 -25.91 32.20
N ARG A 166 39.15 -25.09 33.26
CA ARG A 166 39.90 -23.89 33.76
C ARG A 166 39.69 -22.50 33.14
N ARG A 167 39.47 -21.54 34.06
CA ARG A 167 39.51 -20.07 33.86
C ARG A 167 40.91 -19.51 34.12
N PRO A 168 41.23 -18.32 33.58
CA PRO A 168 41.69 -17.20 34.43
C PRO A 168 40.87 -15.92 34.15
N ALA A 169 40.19 -15.29 35.12
CA ALA A 169 40.72 -14.52 36.27
C ALA A 169 40.95 -13.02 35.97
N TRP A 170 39.89 -12.21 36.11
CA TRP A 170 39.97 -10.74 36.16
C TRP A 170 40.16 -10.26 37.61
N ARG A 171 41.16 -9.42 37.86
CA ARG A 171 41.36 -8.75 39.15
C ARG A 171 40.63 -7.40 39.18
N ARG A 172 39.68 -7.24 40.11
CA ARG A 172 39.28 -5.93 40.67
C ARG A 172 38.96 -6.07 42.15
N GLY A 173 39.18 -4.99 42.88
CA GLY A 173 38.74 -4.76 44.24
C GLY A 173 39.43 -3.51 44.81
N PRO A 174 39.07 -3.06 46.03
CA PRO A 174 37.91 -3.49 46.82
C PRO A 174 36.92 -2.33 47.06
N LEU A 175 35.63 -2.65 47.21
CA LEU A 175 34.68 -1.77 47.90
C LEU A 175 33.99 -2.52 49.04
N ILE A 176 34.28 -1.99 50.23
CA ILE A 176 33.75 -2.20 51.57
C ILE A 176 32.38 -2.90 51.63
N ARG A 177 32.33 -4.03 52.37
CA ARG A 177 31.10 -4.59 52.97
C ARG A 177 30.82 -3.92 54.32
N PRO A 178 29.57 -3.95 54.79
CA PRO A 178 29.31 -4.56 56.10
C PRO A 178 28.71 -5.98 55.99
N GLN A 179 28.91 -6.80 57.03
CA GLN A 179 28.20 -8.06 57.24
C GLN A 179 27.13 -7.87 58.32
N CYS A 180 26.05 -8.65 58.25
CA CYS A 180 25.57 -9.57 59.31
C CYS A 180 24.22 -10.20 58.90
N ASP A 181 23.75 -11.32 59.47
CA ASP A 181 24.34 -12.63 59.83
C ASP A 181 23.17 -13.53 60.33
N ARG A 182 23.09 -14.81 59.89
CA ARG A 182 22.12 -15.85 60.36
C ARG A 182 20.61 -15.56 60.08
N ARG A 183 19.71 -16.56 60.01
CA ARG A 183 19.69 -17.91 60.62
C ARG A 183 18.87 -18.93 59.79
N ASP A 184 19.01 -20.21 60.13
CA ASP A 184 18.50 -21.42 59.46
C ASP A 184 17.08 -21.85 59.92
N SER A 185 16.36 -22.62 59.08
CA SER A 185 15.61 -23.84 59.50
C SER A 185 14.86 -24.56 58.35
N ASP A 186 15.04 -25.88 58.20
CA ASP A 186 14.20 -26.77 57.37
C ASP A 186 12.88 -27.18 58.06
N GLY A 187 11.86 -27.62 57.29
CA GLY A 187 10.74 -28.41 57.86
C GLY A 187 9.50 -28.60 56.93
N PRO A 188 8.76 -29.74 56.95
CA PRO A 188 8.06 -30.18 55.73
C PRO A 188 6.58 -30.68 55.82
N ALA A 189 5.80 -30.33 54.78
CA ALA A 189 4.85 -31.17 54.00
C ALA A 189 3.54 -31.78 54.57
N LYS A 190 2.59 -32.04 53.62
CA LYS A 190 1.36 -32.89 53.64
C LYS A 190 0.04 -32.26 54.13
N PRO A 191 -1.16 -32.78 53.72
CA PRO A 191 -1.54 -33.37 52.41
C PRO A 191 -2.94 -32.91 51.87
N GLN A 192 -3.33 -33.40 50.67
CA GLN A 192 -4.69 -33.30 50.11
C GLN A 192 -5.74 -34.18 50.84
N PRO A 193 -7.04 -34.03 50.51
CA PRO A 193 -7.74 -35.15 49.88
C PRO A 193 -8.40 -34.83 48.52
N LYS A 194 -8.74 -35.88 47.77
CA LYS A 194 -9.38 -35.84 46.44
C LYS A 194 -10.87 -36.13 46.54
N LEU A 195 -11.66 -35.61 45.60
CA LEU A 195 -12.75 -36.38 44.98
C LEU A 195 -12.88 -35.99 43.49
N SER A 196 -13.90 -36.51 42.80
CA SER A 196 -13.79 -36.84 41.37
C SER A 196 -15.15 -37.15 40.71
N GLN A 197 -15.15 -37.30 39.38
CA GLN A 197 -16.28 -37.63 38.48
C GLN A 197 -17.20 -36.43 38.15
N ALA A 198 -17.81 -36.32 36.96
CA ALA A 198 -17.54 -36.94 35.64
C ALA A 198 -18.28 -36.15 34.54
N LEU A 199 -18.00 -36.45 33.25
CA LEU A 199 -18.67 -35.85 32.08
C LEU A 199 -20.19 -36.10 32.05
N ALA A 200 -20.98 -35.13 31.55
CA ALA A 200 -21.79 -35.31 30.32
C ALA A 200 -22.70 -34.10 29.97
N ALA A 201 -22.96 -33.99 28.65
CA ALA A 201 -24.16 -33.45 27.99
C ALA A 201 -24.39 -31.94 27.85
N PHE A 202 -24.82 -31.61 26.62
CA PHE A 202 -25.28 -30.31 26.11
C PHE A 202 -26.73 -29.98 26.53
N ALA A 203 -27.14 -28.76 26.15
CA ALA A 203 -28.50 -28.30 25.85
C ALA A 203 -29.40 -27.77 27.00
N GLY A 204 -29.62 -26.45 26.95
CA GLY A 204 -30.95 -25.84 27.11
C GLY A 204 -31.37 -25.42 28.52
N TYR A 205 -31.43 -24.10 28.77
CA TYR A 205 -32.29 -23.54 29.80
C TYR A 205 -32.92 -22.20 29.36
N GLU A 206 -34.24 -22.21 29.19
CA GLU A 206 -35.09 -21.01 29.13
C GLU A 206 -35.54 -20.57 30.54
N ASN A 207 -36.19 -19.40 30.60
CA ASN A 207 -37.20 -19.00 31.60
C ASN A 207 -36.67 -18.67 33.02
N PRO A 208 -37.47 -17.99 33.90
CA PRO A 208 -38.80 -17.41 33.68
C PRO A 208 -39.03 -15.95 34.13
N ARG A 209 -39.84 -15.24 33.34
CA ARG A 209 -41.00 -14.40 33.75
C ARG A 209 -40.90 -13.47 34.99
N TYR A 210 -41.20 -12.18 34.77
CA TYR A 210 -42.06 -11.40 35.68
C TYR A 210 -43.22 -10.73 34.91
N ARG A 211 -44.35 -10.45 35.59
CA ARG A 211 -45.65 -10.25 34.92
C ARG A 211 -46.42 -9.01 35.41
N HIS A 212 -46.77 -8.13 34.47
CA HIS A 212 -47.77 -7.04 34.52
C HIS A 212 -48.12 -6.34 35.84
N LYS A 213 -48.09 -5.00 35.81
CA LYS A 213 -49.29 -4.19 36.09
C LYS A 213 -49.24 -2.82 35.41
N SER A 214 -50.40 -2.20 35.24
CA SER A 214 -50.58 -0.90 34.58
C SER A 214 -51.31 0.09 35.48
N ARG A 215 -51.02 1.40 35.36
CA ARG A 215 -52.03 2.49 35.27
C ARG A 215 -51.45 3.92 35.30
N ARG A 216 -52.07 4.76 34.46
CA ARG A 216 -52.33 6.22 34.58
C ARG A 216 -51.19 7.23 34.37
N GLN A 217 -51.55 8.26 33.60
CA GLN A 217 -50.87 9.56 33.42
C GLN A 217 -51.18 10.50 34.60
N PRO A 218 -50.65 11.74 34.58
CA PRO A 218 -51.53 12.84 34.16
C PRO A 218 -51.00 13.75 33.01
N THR A 219 -51.96 14.45 32.42
CA THR A 219 -51.94 15.56 31.44
C THR A 219 -51.41 16.89 32.03
N TYR A 220 -51.16 18.03 31.35
CA TYR A 220 -51.28 18.61 29.97
C TYR A 220 -50.40 19.92 29.95
N PRO A 221 -50.36 20.83 28.93
CA PRO A 221 -51.01 20.90 27.60
C PRO A 221 -50.06 21.14 26.38
N LEU A 222 -50.65 21.15 25.17
CA LEU A 222 -50.07 21.63 23.89
C LEU A 222 -50.37 23.14 23.66
N PRO A 223 -49.79 23.78 22.61
CA PRO A 223 -50.61 23.95 21.39
C PRO A 223 -49.86 23.90 20.04
N ILE A 224 -50.66 23.88 18.94
CA ILE A 224 -50.31 24.01 17.50
C ILE A 224 -49.68 22.76 16.86
N GLY A 225 -50.15 22.27 15.70
CA GLY A 225 -51.31 22.65 14.89
C GLY A 225 -51.52 21.68 13.70
N VAL A 226 -52.77 21.34 13.37
CA VAL A 226 -53.10 20.22 12.46
C VAL A 226 -53.54 20.67 11.06
N ARG A 227 -52.99 20.06 10.01
CA ARG A 227 -53.74 19.53 8.84
C ARG A 227 -52.90 18.60 7.95
N LEU A 228 -53.61 17.79 7.15
CA LEU A 228 -53.12 16.54 6.56
C LEU A 228 -53.88 16.20 5.26
N LEU A 229 -53.23 15.42 4.38
CA LEU A 229 -53.81 14.42 3.47
C LEU A 229 -54.55 14.82 2.17
N LEU A 230 -54.23 14.03 1.12
CA LEU A 230 -55.02 13.53 -0.05
C LEU A 230 -54.36 13.86 -1.41
N ARG A 231 -53.77 12.87 -2.10
CA ARG A 231 -54.37 11.79 -2.94
C ARG A 231 -54.82 12.25 -4.34
N LEU A 232 -54.05 11.79 -5.33
CA LEU A 232 -54.48 11.20 -6.61
C LEU A 232 -55.89 11.50 -7.14
N SER A 233 -55.95 12.14 -8.31
CA SER A 233 -56.97 11.82 -9.32
C SER A 233 -56.36 11.89 -10.74
N ARG A 234 -56.94 11.15 -11.69
CA ARG A 234 -56.41 10.98 -13.05
C ARG A 234 -57.06 11.96 -14.02
N VAL A 235 -56.27 12.60 -14.89
CA VAL A 235 -56.77 13.17 -16.15
C VAL A 235 -55.89 12.70 -17.31
N LYS A 236 -56.49 12.05 -18.30
CA LYS A 236 -55.89 11.86 -19.64
C LYS A 236 -56.30 13.05 -20.51
N LEU A 237 -55.38 13.59 -21.32
CA LEU A 237 -55.62 13.81 -22.76
C LEU A 237 -54.32 14.19 -23.49
N ARG A 238 -54.25 13.85 -24.78
CA ARG A 238 -53.16 14.22 -25.69
C ARG A 238 -53.47 15.56 -26.35
N VAL A 239 -52.48 16.44 -26.52
CA VAL A 239 -52.21 17.16 -27.79
C VAL A 239 -50.69 17.37 -27.93
N SER A 240 -50.18 17.29 -29.15
CA SER A 240 -48.85 17.74 -29.62
C SER A 240 -49.03 18.20 -31.08
N PRO A 241 -48.01 18.70 -31.83
CA PRO A 241 -46.60 19.01 -31.49
C PRO A 241 -46.25 20.50 -31.85
N ARG A 242 -45.01 21.03 -31.94
CA ARG A 242 -44.02 20.84 -33.04
C ARG A 242 -42.75 21.71 -32.95
N TRP A 243 -41.60 21.12 -33.36
CA TRP A 243 -40.35 21.73 -33.88
C TRP A 243 -39.57 22.69 -32.94
N GLU A 244 -38.27 23.02 -33.12
CA GLU A 244 -37.29 22.86 -34.22
C GLU A 244 -35.95 22.18 -33.79
N ILE A 245 -34.97 22.04 -34.71
CA ILE A 245 -33.71 21.25 -34.59
C ILE A 245 -32.54 21.93 -35.36
N LEU A 246 -31.27 21.64 -34.98
CA LEU A 246 -29.96 22.01 -35.61
C LEU A 246 -29.50 23.49 -35.42
N ALA A 247 -28.21 23.85 -35.39
CA ALA A 247 -26.99 23.13 -35.85
C ALA A 247 -25.72 23.38 -35.01
N ILE A 248 -24.69 22.54 -35.17
CA ILE A 248 -23.29 22.76 -34.75
C ILE A 248 -22.38 22.45 -35.95
N ALA A 249 -21.61 23.43 -36.46
CA ALA A 249 -20.39 23.24 -37.27
C ALA A 249 -19.75 24.58 -37.72
N ALA A 250 -18.79 25.14 -36.95
CA ALA A 250 -17.85 26.17 -37.42
C ALA A 250 -16.70 26.41 -36.41
N ALA A 251 -15.54 25.76 -36.60
CA ALA A 251 -14.37 25.94 -35.72
C ALA A 251 -12.99 25.83 -36.41
N TYR A 252 -12.92 25.96 -37.74
CA TYR A 252 -11.67 26.14 -38.50
C TYR A 252 -11.95 27.00 -39.73
N GLY A 253 -11.22 28.12 -39.89
CA GLY A 253 -11.35 28.99 -41.07
C GLY A 253 -10.96 30.44 -40.84
N TYR A 254 -9.89 30.89 -41.51
CA TYR A 254 -9.41 32.27 -41.55
C TYR A 254 -10.44 33.29 -42.06
N SER A 255 -10.31 34.56 -41.64
CA SER A 255 -10.62 35.71 -42.49
C SER A 255 -9.78 36.96 -42.13
N LEU A 256 -9.74 37.95 -43.03
CA LEU A 256 -8.83 39.11 -43.01
C LEU A 256 -9.58 40.44 -43.16
N ARG A 257 -9.09 41.47 -42.44
CA ARG A 257 -9.19 42.92 -42.70
C ARG A 257 -10.59 43.59 -42.84
N GLY A 258 -10.82 44.60 -41.98
CA GLY A 258 -10.86 45.99 -42.49
C GLY A 258 -12.03 46.91 -42.07
N TYR A 259 -11.70 48.00 -41.34
CA TYR A 259 -12.48 49.25 -41.15
C TYR A 259 -13.87 49.14 -40.45
N ALA A 260 -14.30 49.99 -39.50
CA ALA A 260 -13.74 51.21 -38.86
C ALA A 260 -14.38 51.40 -37.43
N ARG A 261 -14.25 52.48 -36.63
CA ARG A 261 -13.63 53.81 -36.82
C ARG A 261 -13.00 54.45 -35.56
N GLY A 262 -13.80 54.90 -34.58
CA GLY A 262 -13.37 55.61 -33.35
C GLY A 262 -14.53 56.42 -32.70
N PRO A 263 -14.33 57.18 -31.59
CA PRO A 263 -13.06 57.72 -31.08
C PRO A 263 -12.69 57.36 -29.61
N ARG A 264 -11.56 57.89 -29.13
CA ARG A 264 -11.05 57.90 -27.73
C ARG A 264 -10.83 59.34 -27.24
N PRO A 265 -10.54 59.58 -25.94
CA PRO A 265 -9.16 59.98 -25.57
C PRO A 265 -8.45 59.05 -24.54
N SER A 266 -7.30 59.50 -24.01
CA SER A 266 -6.31 58.75 -23.18
C SER A 266 -5.62 59.75 -22.17
N PRO A 267 -4.49 59.55 -21.43
CA PRO A 267 -3.30 58.68 -21.71
C PRO A 267 -2.50 58.05 -20.52
N PHE A 268 -1.46 57.27 -20.88
CA PHE A 268 -0.22 56.88 -20.13
C PHE A 268 -0.31 56.02 -18.85
N GLN A 269 0.69 55.18 -18.47
CA GLN A 269 2.02 54.88 -19.06
C GLN A 269 2.40 53.36 -18.94
N ARG A 270 3.49 52.89 -19.59
CA ARG A 270 3.96 51.47 -19.61
C ARG A 270 5.21 51.23 -18.74
N PRO A 271 5.55 49.96 -18.41
CA PRO A 271 6.59 49.21 -19.17
C PRO A 271 6.25 47.69 -19.31
N ARG A 272 7.02 46.79 -19.96
CA ARG A 272 7.92 46.80 -21.15
C ARG A 272 7.92 45.35 -21.72
N GLU A 273 8.29 45.17 -22.98
CA GLU A 273 8.31 43.87 -23.67
C GLU A 273 9.62 43.09 -23.44
N GLY A 274 9.58 41.75 -23.41
CA GLY A 274 10.78 40.91 -23.32
C GLY A 274 10.53 39.39 -23.40
N LEU A 275 11.24 38.74 -24.33
CA LEU A 275 11.57 37.30 -24.40
C LEU A 275 10.43 36.26 -24.52
N ILE A 276 10.00 35.99 -25.77
CA ILE A 276 9.53 34.66 -26.19
C ILE A 276 10.66 33.99 -26.99
N ARG A 277 11.20 32.86 -26.51
CA ARG A 277 12.03 31.89 -27.25
C ARG A 277 12.20 30.59 -26.44
N TYR A 278 12.58 29.51 -27.15
CA TYR A 278 12.72 28.13 -26.65
C TYR A 278 11.41 27.36 -26.36
N LEU A 279 10.75 26.94 -27.45
CA LEU A 279 10.19 25.60 -27.56
C LEU A 279 11.12 24.78 -28.48
N PRO A 280 11.47 23.52 -28.15
CA PRO A 280 12.30 22.69 -29.02
C PRO A 280 11.51 22.25 -30.27
N LYS A 281 12.16 22.25 -31.43
CA LYS A 281 11.63 21.62 -32.64
C LYS A 281 11.74 20.10 -32.50
N VAL A 282 10.65 19.41 -32.22
CA VAL A 282 10.57 17.96 -32.46
C VAL A 282 10.56 17.74 -33.97
N SER A 283 11.67 17.21 -34.50
CA SER A 283 11.74 16.77 -35.90
C SER A 283 11.14 15.37 -35.99
N MET A 284 9.87 15.27 -36.41
CA MET A 284 9.29 13.98 -36.80
C MET A 284 9.99 13.49 -38.06
N ASN A 285 10.89 12.51 -37.91
CA ASN A 285 11.47 11.80 -39.05
C ASN A 285 10.44 10.78 -39.55
N ASN A 286 10.02 10.91 -40.81
CA ASN A 286 8.93 10.13 -41.41
C ASN A 286 9.33 8.67 -41.75
N CYS A 287 9.78 7.90 -40.77
CA CYS A 287 10.21 6.50 -40.94
C CYS A 287 9.76 5.55 -39.80
N VAL A 288 8.58 5.76 -39.22
CA VAL A 288 7.93 4.78 -38.31
C VAL A 288 6.46 4.62 -38.68
N LEU A 289 6.20 3.77 -39.67
CA LEU A 289 4.91 3.17 -40.10
C LEU A 289 5.23 2.41 -41.40
N PRO A 290 5.58 1.11 -41.33
CA PRO A 290 4.52 0.11 -41.30
C PRO A 290 4.85 -1.17 -40.48
N ALA A 291 3.95 -1.56 -39.57
CA ALA A 291 4.01 -2.86 -38.88
C ALA A 291 2.63 -3.51 -38.62
N THR A 292 1.52 -2.86 -39.02
CA THR A 292 0.15 -3.28 -38.68
C THR A 292 -0.71 -3.68 -39.89
N GLY A 293 -0.20 -3.54 -41.12
CA GLY A 293 -0.96 -3.82 -42.35
C GLY A 293 -2.10 -2.84 -42.68
N PHE A 294 -2.33 -1.82 -41.84
CA PHE A 294 -3.36 -0.81 -42.06
C PHE A 294 -2.88 0.30 -43.01
N ASP A 295 -3.57 0.49 -44.12
CA ASP A 295 -3.40 1.65 -45.00
C ASP A 295 -4.28 2.83 -44.51
N PRO A 296 -3.71 3.98 -44.10
CA PRO A 296 -4.48 5.14 -43.67
C PRO A 296 -5.33 5.75 -44.80
N ALA A 297 -4.99 5.53 -46.07
CA ALA A 297 -5.84 5.96 -47.20
C ALA A 297 -7.16 5.20 -47.24
N ILE A 298 -7.16 3.90 -46.90
CA ILE A 298 -8.40 3.09 -46.79
C ILE A 298 -9.26 3.62 -45.63
N PHE A 299 -8.66 3.94 -44.48
CA PHE A 299 -9.41 4.48 -43.35
C PHE A 299 -10.04 5.85 -43.66
N ALA A 300 -9.29 6.75 -44.32
CA ALA A 300 -9.82 8.02 -44.81
C ALA A 300 -10.95 7.82 -45.83
N PHE A 301 -10.82 6.87 -46.76
CA PHE A 301 -11.84 6.57 -47.76
C PHE A 301 -13.12 6.00 -47.14
N ILE A 302 -13.01 5.10 -46.16
CA ILE A 302 -14.14 4.55 -45.39
C ILE A 302 -14.83 5.67 -44.60
N ALA A 303 -14.07 6.54 -43.91
CA ALA A 303 -14.63 7.66 -43.16
C ALA A 303 -15.42 8.63 -44.07
N VAL A 304 -14.85 9.02 -45.22
CA VAL A 304 -15.56 9.86 -46.22
C VAL A 304 -16.80 9.14 -46.75
N THR A 305 -16.71 7.84 -47.06
CA THR A 305 -17.84 7.05 -47.56
C THR A 305 -18.97 6.95 -46.53
N MET A 306 -18.66 6.75 -45.24
CA MET A 306 -19.63 6.76 -44.14
C MET A 306 -20.33 8.12 -44.00
N VAL A 307 -19.59 9.23 -44.09
CA VAL A 307 -20.17 10.59 -44.04
C VAL A 307 -21.08 10.86 -45.24
N VAL A 308 -20.72 10.38 -46.43
CA VAL A 308 -21.56 10.50 -47.65
C VAL A 308 -22.82 9.63 -47.55
N LEU A 309 -22.74 8.38 -47.09
CA LEU A 309 -23.94 7.57 -46.85
C LEU A 309 -24.85 8.19 -45.78
N GLY A 310 -24.28 8.67 -44.66
CA GLY A 310 -25.03 9.32 -43.59
C GLY A 310 -25.80 10.55 -44.07
N THR A 311 -25.15 11.42 -44.84
CA THR A 311 -25.81 12.61 -45.40
C THR A 311 -26.88 12.27 -46.46
N VAL A 312 -26.66 11.25 -47.29
CA VAL A 312 -27.68 10.77 -48.25
C VAL A 312 -28.90 10.17 -47.53
N VAL A 313 -28.71 9.37 -46.47
CA VAL A 313 -29.82 8.81 -45.68
C VAL A 313 -30.64 9.91 -45.00
N VAL A 314 -29.97 10.91 -44.39
CA VAL A 314 -30.67 12.06 -43.78
C VAL A 314 -31.46 12.85 -44.83
N ALA A 315 -30.88 13.13 -46.01
CA ALA A 315 -31.56 13.84 -47.09
C ALA A 315 -32.82 13.11 -47.59
N VAL A 316 -32.75 11.77 -47.74
CA VAL A 316 -33.89 10.95 -48.16
C VAL A 316 -34.99 10.93 -47.08
N THR A 317 -34.62 10.83 -45.80
CA THR A 317 -35.59 10.77 -44.69
C THR A 317 -36.31 12.11 -44.44
N VAL A 318 -35.66 13.25 -44.66
CA VAL A 318 -36.28 14.59 -44.49
C VAL A 318 -37.29 14.92 -45.60
N SER A 319 -37.17 14.35 -46.81
CA SER A 319 -37.91 14.80 -48.00
C SER A 319 -39.35 14.28 -48.18
N ARG A 320 -39.88 13.41 -47.30
CA ARG A 320 -41.17 12.68 -47.56
C ARG A 320 -42.29 12.92 -46.55
N GLY A 321 -42.82 14.15 -46.54
CA GLY A 321 -44.10 14.47 -45.92
C GLY A 321 -45.30 14.30 -46.88
N ARG A 322 -46.16 13.30 -46.62
CA ARG A 322 -47.49 13.00 -47.24
C ARG A 322 -47.50 12.30 -48.63
N ARG A 323 -48.32 11.24 -48.69
CA ARG A 323 -49.06 10.60 -49.84
C ARG A 323 -48.52 10.88 -51.27
N THR A 324 -48.24 9.89 -52.12
CA THR A 324 -49.16 8.82 -52.56
C THR A 324 -48.41 7.67 -53.27
N GLY A 325 -49.01 6.47 -53.31
CA GLY A 325 -48.83 5.34 -54.25
C GLY A 325 -47.55 5.13 -55.09
N SER A 326 -46.89 4.00 -54.83
CA SER A 326 -46.27 3.07 -55.81
C SER A 326 -45.06 3.48 -56.66
N ARG A 327 -44.14 2.49 -56.82
CA ARG A 327 -42.98 2.43 -57.75
C ARG A 327 -41.85 3.44 -57.50
N ILE A 328 -40.79 2.96 -56.84
CA ILE A 328 -39.37 2.96 -57.26
C ILE A 328 -38.66 1.99 -56.31
N ALA A 329 -38.20 0.86 -56.82
CA ALA A 329 -37.59 -0.22 -56.03
C ALA A 329 -36.59 -1.04 -56.89
N LEU A 330 -35.80 -0.33 -57.71
CA LEU A 330 -34.80 -0.90 -58.64
C LEU A 330 -33.85 0.24 -59.03
N ALA A 331 -32.74 0.39 -58.28
CA ALA A 331 -31.67 1.36 -58.56
C ALA A 331 -30.37 1.04 -57.81
N VAL A 332 -30.47 0.77 -56.50
CA VAL A 332 -29.31 0.63 -55.59
C VAL A 332 -28.44 -0.63 -55.87
N PRO A 333 -28.98 -1.82 -56.18
CA PRO A 333 -28.14 -3.03 -56.33
C PRO A 333 -27.16 -3.01 -57.52
N ILE A 334 -27.42 -2.19 -58.54
CA ILE A 334 -26.69 -2.25 -59.82
C ILE A 334 -25.34 -1.51 -59.74
N LEU A 335 -25.23 -0.47 -58.91
CA LEU A 335 -24.00 0.32 -58.80
C LEU A 335 -22.87 -0.43 -58.05
N LEU A 336 -23.21 -1.37 -57.17
CA LEU A 336 -22.25 -2.13 -56.36
C LEU A 336 -21.52 -3.23 -57.15
N LEU A 337 -22.14 -3.84 -58.18
CA LEU A 337 -21.44 -4.80 -59.03
C LEU A 337 -20.47 -4.14 -60.02
N ALA A 338 -20.67 -2.86 -60.38
CA ALA A 338 -19.84 -2.17 -61.37
C ALA A 338 -18.43 -1.80 -60.84
N LEU A 339 -18.27 -1.69 -59.52
CA LEU A 339 -17.02 -1.23 -58.88
C LEU A 339 -16.04 -2.36 -58.48
N LEU A 340 -16.46 -3.62 -58.59
CA LEU A 340 -15.62 -4.79 -58.23
C LEU A 340 -14.91 -5.44 -59.44
N ALA A 341 -15.04 -4.86 -60.64
CA ALA A 341 -14.63 -5.49 -61.91
C ALA A 341 -13.47 -4.80 -62.66
N GLY A 342 -12.84 -3.77 -62.10
CA GLY A 342 -11.80 -3.00 -62.79
C GLY A 342 -10.70 -2.49 -61.85
N GLY A 343 -9.63 -3.26 -61.68
CA GLY A 343 -8.56 -2.90 -60.74
C GLY A 343 -7.38 -3.89 -60.64
N GLN A 344 -6.89 -4.43 -61.76
CA GLN A 344 -5.59 -5.12 -61.74
C GLN A 344 -4.46 -4.09 -61.63
N LEU A 345 -3.92 -3.94 -60.41
CA LEU A 345 -2.67 -3.21 -60.16
C LEU A 345 -1.59 -4.20 -59.75
N THR A 346 -0.64 -4.45 -60.64
CA THR A 346 0.58 -5.19 -60.31
C THR A 346 1.50 -4.31 -59.46
N PRO A 347 2.11 -4.83 -58.37
CA PRO A 347 3.04 -4.04 -57.57
C PRO A 347 4.33 -3.80 -58.36
N SER A 348 4.57 -2.55 -58.75
CA SER A 348 5.84 -2.15 -59.37
C SER A 348 6.94 -2.11 -58.32
N ALA A 349 7.97 -2.95 -58.48
CA ALA A 349 9.12 -2.99 -57.58
C ALA A 349 10.04 -1.77 -57.83
N ALA A 350 9.75 -0.66 -57.16
CA ALA A 350 10.52 0.58 -57.25
C ALA A 350 10.90 1.12 -55.87
N ASN A 351 12.20 1.08 -55.56
CA ASN A 351 12.88 1.83 -54.49
C ASN A 351 12.27 1.76 -53.09
N ALA A 352 12.25 0.57 -52.50
CA ALA A 352 12.37 0.46 -51.05
C ALA A 352 13.77 0.97 -50.63
N ALA A 353 13.85 2.22 -50.18
CA ALA A 353 15.07 2.75 -49.58
C ALA A 353 15.32 2.01 -48.27
N ALA A 354 16.38 1.20 -48.21
CA ALA A 354 16.73 0.45 -47.01
C ALA A 354 16.96 1.42 -45.84
N CYS A 355 16.27 1.20 -44.72
CA CYS A 355 16.66 1.84 -43.47
C CYS A 355 18.12 1.44 -43.15
N PRO A 356 18.95 2.37 -42.65
CA PRO A 356 20.25 1.97 -42.11
C PRO A 356 20.01 0.93 -40.99
N PRO A 357 20.88 -0.09 -40.85
CA PRO A 357 20.71 -1.10 -39.81
C PRO A 357 20.70 -0.41 -38.45
N THR A 358 19.78 -0.84 -37.57
CA THR A 358 19.66 -0.34 -36.21
C THR A 358 20.99 -0.57 -35.49
N VAL A 359 21.80 0.48 -35.34
CA VAL A 359 23.05 0.42 -34.58
C VAL A 359 22.66 0.08 -33.14
N PRO A 360 23.15 -1.04 -32.56
CA PRO A 360 22.88 -1.34 -31.17
C PRO A 360 23.35 -0.17 -30.31
N GLY A 361 22.52 0.25 -29.34
CA GLY A 361 22.95 1.21 -28.33
C GLY A 361 24.26 0.74 -27.67
N PRO A 362 25.14 1.65 -27.23
CA PRO A 362 26.48 1.29 -26.77
C PRO A 362 26.42 0.27 -25.63
N VAL A 363 26.72 -0.99 -25.97
CA VAL A 363 26.76 -2.09 -25.00
C VAL A 363 27.91 -1.81 -24.04
N MET A 364 27.57 -1.38 -22.83
CA MET A 364 28.51 -1.14 -21.73
C MET A 364 29.27 -2.44 -21.43
N PRO A 365 30.57 -2.56 -21.76
CA PRO A 365 31.26 -3.84 -21.68
C PRO A 365 31.42 -4.27 -20.22
N GLY A 366 30.77 -5.39 -19.85
CA GLY A 366 30.86 -5.97 -18.51
C GLY A 366 29.63 -5.81 -17.61
N VAL A 367 28.51 -5.24 -18.10
CA VAL A 367 27.23 -5.28 -17.37
C VAL A 367 26.40 -6.48 -17.83
N THR A 368 26.18 -7.44 -16.92
CA THR A 368 25.20 -8.52 -17.10
C THR A 368 23.88 -8.12 -16.45
N PHE A 369 22.77 -8.39 -17.16
CA PHE A 369 21.41 -8.33 -16.65
C PHE A 369 20.86 -9.76 -16.55
N VAL A 370 20.01 -10.01 -15.56
CA VAL A 370 19.38 -11.32 -15.29
C VAL A 370 17.89 -11.12 -15.04
N ALA A 371 17.08 -12.17 -15.17
CA ALA A 371 15.70 -12.11 -14.68
C ALA A 371 15.68 -11.90 -13.14
N GLY A 372 14.57 -11.35 -12.63
CA GLY A 372 14.23 -11.40 -11.21
C GLY A 372 14.20 -12.84 -10.69
N ALA A 373 14.14 -12.98 -9.37
CA ALA A 373 13.85 -14.29 -8.79
C ALA A 373 12.39 -14.67 -9.12
N ALA A 374 12.07 -15.96 -9.17
CA ALA A 374 10.70 -16.44 -9.42
C ALA A 374 9.84 -16.51 -8.14
N GLY A 375 10.15 -15.65 -7.17
CA GLY A 375 9.70 -15.66 -5.78
C GLY A 375 10.62 -14.77 -4.92
N ILE A 376 10.19 -14.38 -3.72
CA ILE A 376 11.03 -13.59 -2.79
C ILE A 376 12.09 -14.44 -2.08
N GLY A 377 11.87 -15.75 -1.99
CA GLY A 377 12.76 -16.72 -1.34
C GLY A 377 12.22 -17.36 -0.06
N ASP A 378 10.94 -17.17 0.26
CA ASP A 378 10.27 -17.89 1.34
C ASP A 378 10.15 -19.40 1.05
N ALA A 379 10.18 -20.23 2.10
CA ALA A 379 10.16 -21.69 1.96
C ALA A 379 8.74 -22.28 1.88
N TYR A 380 7.74 -21.58 2.40
CA TYR A 380 6.34 -21.99 2.43
C TYR A 380 5.57 -21.50 1.19
N TYR A 381 5.97 -20.35 0.66
CA TYR A 381 5.37 -19.73 -0.54
C TYR A 381 6.48 -19.35 -1.55
N PRO A 382 7.16 -20.35 -2.14
CA PRO A 382 8.40 -20.15 -2.90
C PRO A 382 8.24 -19.44 -4.25
N LEU A 383 7.01 -19.13 -4.65
CA LEU A 383 6.70 -18.34 -5.84
C LEU A 383 6.37 -16.88 -5.54
N ASP A 384 6.04 -16.54 -4.30
CA ASP A 384 5.36 -15.27 -4.00
C ASP A 384 6.37 -14.14 -3.82
N GLY A 385 6.06 -12.98 -4.41
CA GLY A 385 6.97 -11.84 -4.50
C GLY A 385 8.23 -12.08 -5.35
N ASN A 386 9.24 -11.24 -5.16
CA ASN A 386 10.42 -11.20 -6.02
C ASN A 386 11.65 -10.63 -5.30
N GLY A 387 12.71 -11.43 -5.14
CA GLY A 387 13.97 -10.96 -4.54
C GLY A 387 14.77 -9.95 -5.41
N GLY A 388 14.31 -9.65 -6.63
CA GLY A 388 14.99 -8.77 -7.59
C GLY A 388 14.81 -7.26 -7.36
N TYR A 389 13.89 -6.86 -6.47
CA TYR A 389 13.58 -5.47 -6.15
C TYR A 389 13.00 -5.31 -4.73
N ASP A 390 12.75 -4.06 -4.34
CA ASP A 390 12.22 -3.58 -3.05
C ASP A 390 11.15 -2.52 -3.38
N VAL A 391 9.86 -2.77 -3.09
CA VAL A 391 8.76 -1.85 -3.46
C VAL A 391 8.69 -0.70 -2.46
N GLN A 392 8.76 0.52 -2.99
CA GLN A 392 8.72 1.74 -2.18
C GLN A 392 7.28 2.24 -2.00
N ASN A 393 6.45 2.18 -3.06
CA ASN A 393 5.06 2.65 -3.03
C ASN A 393 4.16 2.00 -4.09
N TYR A 394 2.93 1.67 -3.71
CA TYR A 394 1.81 1.36 -4.61
C TYR A 394 0.89 2.59 -4.79
N ASP A 395 0.54 2.95 -6.02
CA ASP A 395 -0.54 3.90 -6.33
C ASP A 395 -1.60 3.18 -7.18
N VAL A 396 -2.72 2.82 -6.54
CA VAL A 396 -3.79 2.00 -7.13
C VAL A 396 -4.99 2.90 -7.41
N ASN A 397 -5.15 3.30 -8.67
CA ASN A 397 -6.18 4.21 -9.14
C ASN A 397 -7.17 3.45 -10.03
N VAL A 398 -8.31 3.09 -9.46
CA VAL A 398 -9.26 2.12 -10.02
C VAL A 398 -10.71 2.57 -9.83
N ALA A 399 -11.59 2.06 -10.67
CA ALA A 399 -13.04 2.22 -10.58
C ALA A 399 -13.71 0.85 -10.47
N TYR A 400 -14.70 0.73 -9.59
CA TYR A 400 -15.50 -0.48 -9.38
C TYR A 400 -16.98 -0.22 -9.69
N ASP A 401 -17.60 -1.12 -10.47
CA ASP A 401 -19.03 -1.12 -10.76
C ASP A 401 -19.72 -2.36 -10.18
N PRO A 402 -20.42 -2.25 -9.03
CA PRO A 402 -21.16 -3.37 -8.43
C PRO A 402 -22.34 -3.87 -9.27
N ALA A 403 -22.71 -3.22 -10.38
CA ALA A 403 -23.72 -3.74 -11.31
C ALA A 403 -23.15 -4.79 -12.29
N SER A 404 -21.82 -4.93 -12.35
CA SER A 404 -21.11 -5.88 -13.21
C SER A 404 -19.92 -6.58 -12.56
N ASP A 405 -19.64 -6.29 -11.29
CA ASP A 405 -18.47 -6.73 -10.51
C ASP A 405 -17.12 -6.36 -11.14
N VAL A 406 -17.11 -5.42 -12.10
CA VAL A 406 -15.90 -5.03 -12.83
C VAL A 406 -15.12 -3.97 -12.06
N LEU A 407 -13.85 -4.27 -11.79
CA LEU A 407 -12.80 -3.35 -11.40
C LEU A 407 -11.94 -3.00 -12.62
N SER A 408 -11.61 -1.72 -12.80
CA SER A 408 -10.83 -1.25 -13.95
C SER A 408 -10.00 -0.02 -13.61
N GLY A 409 -8.76 0.07 -14.12
CA GLY A 409 -7.88 1.21 -13.86
C GLY A 409 -6.41 0.88 -14.01
N THR A 410 -5.58 1.49 -13.16
CA THR A 410 -4.11 1.40 -13.19
C THR A 410 -3.54 1.17 -11.79
N ALA A 411 -2.61 0.23 -11.67
CA ALA A 411 -1.71 0.14 -10.53
C ALA A 411 -0.31 0.61 -10.97
N ALA A 412 0.22 1.65 -10.32
CA ALA A 412 1.56 2.18 -10.54
C ALA A 412 2.45 1.83 -9.33
N ILE A 413 3.42 0.94 -9.58
CA ILE A 413 4.30 0.33 -8.57
C ILE A 413 5.66 1.01 -8.68
N THR A 414 6.05 1.78 -7.67
CA THR A 414 7.38 2.41 -7.62
C THR A 414 8.33 1.50 -6.83
N LEU A 415 9.28 0.89 -7.52
CA LEU A 415 10.20 -0.11 -6.98
C LEU A 415 11.67 0.28 -7.16
N ARG A 416 12.52 -0.21 -6.27
CA ARG A 416 13.98 -0.11 -6.31
C ARG A 416 14.56 -1.46 -6.67
N THR A 417 15.35 -1.55 -7.73
CA THR A 417 16.00 -2.80 -8.09
C THR A 417 17.12 -3.17 -7.09
N THR A 418 17.20 -4.44 -6.68
CA THR A 418 18.32 -4.94 -5.85
C THR A 418 19.48 -5.43 -6.72
N GLN A 419 19.18 -5.84 -7.97
CA GLN A 419 20.11 -6.38 -8.94
C GLN A 419 19.89 -5.78 -10.36
N ASN A 420 20.73 -6.17 -11.32
CA ASN A 420 20.55 -5.77 -12.73
C ASN A 420 19.47 -6.64 -13.40
N LEU A 421 18.30 -6.07 -13.67
CA LEU A 421 17.13 -6.80 -14.18
C LEU A 421 17.01 -6.72 -15.71
N SER A 422 16.83 -7.86 -16.38
CA SER A 422 16.36 -7.95 -17.77
C SER A 422 14.85 -8.21 -17.87
N ALA A 423 14.28 -8.77 -16.81
CA ALA A 423 12.85 -9.00 -16.57
C ALA A 423 12.64 -9.14 -15.05
N PHE A 424 11.41 -9.04 -14.57
CA PHE A 424 11.03 -9.30 -13.19
C PHE A 424 9.53 -9.62 -13.12
N ASN A 425 9.07 -10.20 -12.01
CA ASN A 425 7.71 -10.71 -11.89
C ASN A 425 6.91 -9.94 -10.83
N LEU A 426 5.58 -10.06 -10.89
CA LEU A 426 4.58 -9.45 -10.02
C LEU A 426 3.44 -10.45 -9.83
N ASP A 427 3.07 -10.74 -8.59
CA ASP A 427 1.91 -11.57 -8.26
C ASP A 427 0.64 -10.90 -8.76
N PHE A 428 -0.09 -11.55 -9.68
CA PHE A 428 -1.36 -11.03 -10.19
C PHE A 428 -2.26 -12.14 -10.74
N ASP A 429 -3.25 -12.54 -9.94
CA ASP A 429 -4.18 -13.61 -10.26
C ASP A 429 -5.24 -13.11 -11.25
N THR A 430 -5.00 -13.33 -12.55
CA THR A 430 -5.90 -12.88 -13.63
C THR A 430 -6.86 -13.95 -14.15
N ARG A 431 -6.81 -15.17 -13.62
CA ARG A 431 -7.49 -16.38 -14.15
C ARG A 431 -8.73 -16.76 -13.34
N ALA A 432 -9.79 -17.21 -14.01
CA ALA A 432 -10.89 -17.92 -13.39
C ALA A 432 -10.59 -19.44 -13.30
N ALA A 433 -11.42 -20.17 -12.54
CA ALA A 433 -11.28 -21.61 -12.30
C ALA A 433 -11.55 -22.50 -13.54
N ASP A 434 -12.04 -21.93 -14.64
CA ASP A 434 -12.11 -22.61 -15.94
C ASP A 434 -10.92 -22.28 -16.85
N GLY A 435 -9.91 -21.58 -16.32
CA GLY A 435 -8.74 -21.08 -17.04
C GLY A 435 -8.98 -19.83 -17.90
N SER A 436 -10.21 -19.29 -17.94
CA SER A 436 -10.49 -18.06 -18.68
C SER A 436 -9.86 -16.82 -18.02
N ASP A 437 -9.62 -15.78 -18.80
CA ASP A 437 -9.14 -14.49 -18.31
C ASP A 437 -10.27 -13.75 -17.58
N ARG A 438 -10.20 -13.70 -16.24
CA ARG A 438 -11.14 -12.96 -15.38
C ARG A 438 -10.73 -11.47 -15.27
N ILE A 439 -9.43 -11.19 -15.38
CA ILE A 439 -8.85 -9.85 -15.48
C ILE A 439 -8.00 -9.74 -16.76
N LEU A 440 -8.20 -8.68 -17.53
CA LEU A 440 -7.47 -8.40 -18.76
C LEU A 440 -6.47 -7.25 -18.54
N ILE A 441 -5.18 -7.53 -18.75
CA ILE A 441 -4.14 -6.50 -18.85
C ILE A 441 -4.20 -5.86 -20.24
N SER A 442 -4.33 -4.55 -20.27
CA SER A 442 -4.44 -3.73 -21.49
C SER A 442 -3.11 -3.06 -21.89
N SER A 443 -2.24 -2.75 -20.91
CA SER A 443 -0.85 -2.35 -21.14
C SER A 443 0.00 -2.51 -19.88
N VAL A 444 1.31 -2.65 -20.09
CA VAL A 444 2.34 -2.56 -19.04
C VAL A 444 3.40 -1.55 -19.50
N LEU A 445 3.70 -0.56 -18.67
CA LEU A 445 4.74 0.45 -18.88
C LEU A 445 5.82 0.34 -17.81
N VAL A 446 7.06 0.69 -18.16
CA VAL A 446 8.16 0.95 -17.22
C VAL A 446 8.70 2.33 -17.53
N ASP A 447 8.66 3.23 -16.54
CA ASP A 447 8.97 4.67 -16.68
C ASP A 447 8.25 5.32 -17.89
N GLY A 448 6.97 5.00 -18.06
CA GLY A 448 6.13 5.47 -19.17
C GLY A 448 6.47 4.88 -20.55
N THR A 449 7.45 3.98 -20.65
CA THR A 449 7.81 3.26 -21.87
C THR A 449 7.14 1.89 -21.88
N ALA A 450 6.44 1.55 -22.97
CA ALA A 450 5.79 0.24 -23.10
C ALA A 450 6.78 -0.92 -22.94
N ALA A 451 6.45 -1.86 -22.07
CA ALA A 451 7.21 -3.08 -21.81
C ALA A 451 6.55 -4.29 -22.48
N GLY A 452 7.34 -5.35 -22.72
CA GLY A 452 6.77 -6.68 -22.97
C GLY A 452 6.25 -7.28 -21.67
N TYR A 453 5.27 -8.16 -21.74
CA TYR A 453 4.82 -8.95 -20.60
C TYR A 453 4.34 -10.34 -21.01
N SER A 454 4.35 -11.27 -20.06
CA SER A 454 3.77 -12.61 -20.18
C SER A 454 3.07 -12.99 -18.88
N LEU A 455 2.04 -13.84 -19.00
CA LEU A 455 1.31 -14.41 -17.87
C LEU A 455 1.65 -15.91 -17.79
N GLU A 456 2.13 -16.37 -16.64
CA GLU A 456 2.39 -17.79 -16.38
C GLU A 456 1.51 -18.28 -15.22
N THR A 457 0.79 -19.39 -15.43
CA THR A 457 -0.17 -19.93 -14.44
C THR A 457 0.36 -21.21 -13.83
N THR A 458 0.36 -21.29 -12.50
CA THR A 458 0.83 -22.45 -11.73
C THR A 458 -0.28 -22.99 -10.83
N ALA A 459 -0.53 -24.30 -10.92
CA ALA A 459 -1.46 -24.96 -10.01
C ALA A 459 -0.84 -25.07 -8.60
N ILE A 460 -1.58 -24.62 -7.59
CA ILE A 460 -1.21 -24.64 -6.17
C ILE A 460 -2.00 -25.75 -5.47
N SER A 461 -1.39 -26.47 -4.54
CA SER A 461 -2.00 -27.56 -3.77
C SER A 461 -3.04 -27.04 -2.78
N GLY A 462 -4.26 -27.56 -2.84
CA GLY A 462 -5.32 -27.24 -1.88
C GLY A 462 -5.11 -27.84 -0.48
N THR A 463 -4.03 -28.60 -0.27
CA THR A 463 -3.68 -29.21 1.02
C THR A 463 -2.39 -28.62 1.62
N THR A 464 -1.51 -28.04 0.80
CA THR A 464 -0.16 -27.60 1.23
C THR A 464 0.21 -26.18 0.82
N ALA A 465 -0.69 -25.46 0.14
CA ALA A 465 -0.49 -24.11 -0.40
C ALA A 465 0.75 -23.92 -1.32
N GLN A 466 1.38 -25.03 -1.72
CA GLN A 466 2.62 -25.10 -2.50
C GLN A 466 2.37 -25.49 -3.97
N PRO A 467 3.29 -25.20 -4.91
CA PRO A 467 3.17 -25.64 -6.30
C PRO A 467 3.00 -27.16 -6.43
N ILE A 468 1.99 -27.61 -7.17
CA ILE A 468 1.65 -29.04 -7.27
C ILE A 468 2.78 -29.83 -7.95
N PRO A 469 3.35 -30.88 -7.32
CA PRO A 469 4.37 -31.71 -7.94
C PRO A 469 3.86 -32.43 -9.20
N ALA A 470 4.68 -32.48 -10.24
CA ALA A 470 4.32 -33.13 -11.50
C ALA A 470 3.95 -34.62 -11.30
N GLY A 471 2.70 -34.97 -11.62
CA GLY A 471 2.14 -36.31 -11.42
C GLY A 471 1.45 -36.53 -10.07
N SER A 472 1.24 -35.47 -9.26
CA SER A 472 0.35 -35.50 -8.11
C SER A 472 -1.11 -35.79 -8.50
N SER A 473 -1.89 -36.26 -7.55
CA SER A 473 -3.36 -36.40 -7.63
C SER A 473 -4.12 -35.35 -6.80
N ASP A 474 -3.43 -34.33 -6.29
CA ASP A 474 -4.04 -33.15 -5.69
C ASP A 474 -4.83 -32.40 -6.79
N PRO A 475 -6.14 -32.09 -6.59
CA PRO A 475 -6.93 -31.36 -7.58
C PRO A 475 -6.49 -29.89 -7.72
N GLY A 476 -5.84 -29.34 -6.69
CA GLY A 476 -5.40 -27.96 -6.61
C GLY A 476 -6.41 -26.98 -6.00
N VAL A 477 -5.91 -25.78 -5.77
CA VAL A 477 -6.65 -24.54 -5.50
C VAL A 477 -7.25 -24.04 -6.81
N GLU A 478 -8.52 -23.63 -6.76
CA GLU A 478 -9.21 -22.98 -7.86
C GLU A 478 -9.64 -21.57 -7.45
N PRO A 479 -9.31 -20.51 -8.23
CA PRO A 479 -8.50 -20.53 -9.45
C PRO A 479 -6.99 -20.73 -9.19
N PRO A 480 -6.21 -21.13 -10.21
CA PRO A 480 -4.76 -21.30 -10.10
C PRO A 480 -3.98 -19.97 -10.09
N ARG A 481 -2.88 -19.93 -9.33
CA ARG A 481 -1.98 -18.75 -9.21
C ARG A 481 -1.49 -18.29 -10.58
N THR A 482 -1.47 -16.99 -10.83
CA THR A 482 -0.93 -16.39 -12.05
C THR A 482 0.13 -15.32 -11.76
N GLU A 483 1.19 -15.35 -12.57
CA GLU A 483 2.40 -14.54 -12.46
C GLU A 483 2.46 -13.53 -13.62
N LEU A 484 2.64 -12.25 -13.34
CA LEU A 484 2.88 -11.22 -14.35
C LEU A 484 4.39 -10.97 -14.50
N THR A 485 5.00 -11.62 -15.50
CA THR A 485 6.40 -11.34 -15.87
C THR A 485 6.47 -10.09 -16.74
N VAL A 486 7.19 -9.07 -16.29
CA VAL A 486 7.45 -7.81 -17.01
C VAL A 486 8.84 -7.85 -17.64
N THR A 487 8.93 -7.52 -18.93
CA THR A 487 10.17 -7.45 -19.71
C THR A 487 10.40 -6.02 -20.24
N PRO A 488 11.21 -5.20 -19.54
CA PRO A 488 11.59 -3.86 -20.01
C PRO A 488 12.29 -3.86 -21.38
N THR A 489 12.18 -2.75 -22.13
CA THR A 489 12.82 -2.61 -23.45
C THR A 489 14.35 -2.46 -23.39
N ALA A 490 14.90 -2.13 -22.22
CA ALA A 490 16.31 -2.14 -21.90
C ALA A 490 16.50 -2.58 -20.43
N GLY A 491 17.61 -3.28 -20.14
CA GLY A 491 17.87 -3.77 -18.79
C GLY A 491 18.03 -2.65 -17.76
N ILE A 492 17.43 -2.85 -16.58
CA ILE A 492 17.43 -1.89 -15.47
C ILE A 492 18.63 -2.19 -14.56
N LEU A 493 19.44 -1.18 -14.24
CA LEU A 493 20.62 -1.34 -13.37
C LEU A 493 20.21 -1.48 -11.90
N ALA A 494 21.01 -2.19 -11.10
CA ALA A 494 20.83 -2.31 -9.65
C ALA A 494 20.82 -0.93 -8.94
N GLY A 495 19.92 -0.77 -7.97
CA GLY A 495 19.73 0.46 -7.19
C GLY A 495 18.89 1.54 -7.87
N THR A 496 18.48 1.33 -9.13
CA THR A 496 17.60 2.24 -9.87
C THR A 496 16.19 2.21 -9.26
N VAL A 497 15.55 3.37 -9.15
CA VAL A 497 14.11 3.45 -8.87
C VAL A 497 13.39 3.62 -10.20
N VAL A 498 12.39 2.78 -10.46
CA VAL A 498 11.51 2.84 -11.63
C VAL A 498 10.05 2.78 -11.20
N THR A 499 9.14 3.25 -12.05
CA THR A 499 7.70 3.05 -11.88
C THR A 499 7.17 2.11 -12.95
N VAL A 500 6.53 1.03 -12.51
CA VAL A 500 5.84 0.05 -13.36
C VAL A 500 4.35 0.34 -13.33
N GLU A 501 3.76 0.69 -14.47
CA GLU A 501 2.33 0.98 -14.57
C GLU A 501 1.63 -0.17 -15.30
N VAL A 502 0.68 -0.83 -14.63
CA VAL A 502 -0.14 -1.90 -15.20
C VAL A 502 -1.58 -1.38 -15.32
N ALA A 503 -2.09 -1.32 -16.55
CA ALA A 503 -3.47 -0.90 -16.82
C ALA A 503 -4.35 -2.11 -17.11
N TYR A 504 -5.40 -2.34 -16.32
CA TYR A 504 -6.18 -3.58 -16.34
C TYR A 504 -7.69 -3.36 -16.14
N SER A 505 -8.49 -4.37 -16.52
CA SER A 505 -9.95 -4.37 -16.35
C SER A 505 -10.48 -5.80 -16.27
N GLY A 506 -11.39 -6.07 -15.33
CA GLY A 506 -12.09 -7.34 -15.21
C GLY A 506 -12.74 -7.52 -13.85
N VAL A 507 -13.08 -8.75 -13.47
CA VAL A 507 -13.72 -9.05 -12.19
C VAL A 507 -12.64 -9.50 -11.20
N PRO A 508 -12.39 -8.80 -10.07
CA PRO A 508 -11.45 -9.24 -9.03
C PRO A 508 -11.78 -10.63 -8.49
N ILE A 509 -10.83 -11.29 -7.82
CA ILE A 509 -10.87 -12.74 -7.59
C ILE A 509 -11.14 -13.09 -6.12
N THR A 510 -12.08 -14.01 -5.90
CA THR A 510 -12.12 -14.83 -4.67
C THR A 510 -11.34 -16.11 -4.93
N ILE A 511 -10.33 -16.38 -4.11
CA ILE A 511 -9.62 -17.67 -4.07
C ILE A 511 -10.21 -18.55 -2.96
N ASN A 512 -9.99 -19.86 -3.04
CA ASN A 512 -10.28 -20.78 -1.94
C ASN A 512 -9.14 -21.79 -1.78
N ASP A 513 -8.21 -21.53 -0.88
CA ASP A 513 -6.98 -22.31 -0.73
C ASP A 513 -7.03 -23.29 0.47
N ALA A 514 -5.87 -23.61 1.06
CA ALA A 514 -5.76 -24.50 2.22
C ALA A 514 -6.38 -23.91 3.51
N PHE A 515 -6.59 -22.59 3.58
CA PHE A 515 -7.10 -21.87 4.76
C PHE A 515 -8.58 -21.49 4.61
N GLY A 516 -9.11 -21.51 3.38
CA GLY A 516 -10.51 -21.24 3.06
C GLY A 516 -10.66 -20.15 2.01
N PRO A 517 -11.83 -19.47 1.94
CA PRO A 517 -12.06 -18.41 0.99
C PRO A 517 -11.32 -17.12 1.38
N ALA A 518 -10.67 -16.48 0.42
CA ALA A 518 -9.92 -15.24 0.60
C ALA A 518 -9.92 -14.38 -0.69
N GLY A 519 -9.41 -13.15 -0.61
CA GLY A 519 -9.30 -12.23 -1.75
C GLY A 519 -10.45 -11.23 -1.78
N VAL A 520 -11.07 -11.05 -2.96
CA VAL A 520 -12.23 -10.19 -3.14
C VAL A 520 -13.53 -10.99 -3.08
N PHE A 521 -14.36 -10.66 -2.09
CA PHE A 521 -15.71 -11.16 -1.94
C PHE A 521 -16.69 -10.13 -2.53
N HIS A 522 -17.52 -10.57 -3.47
CA HIS A 522 -18.55 -9.71 -4.07
C HIS A 522 -19.78 -9.63 -3.16
N THR A 523 -20.20 -8.43 -2.79
CA THR A 523 -21.40 -8.21 -1.95
C THR A 523 -22.57 -7.75 -2.82
N SER A 524 -23.80 -7.80 -2.30
CA SER A 524 -25.00 -7.36 -3.04
C SER A 524 -25.03 -5.86 -3.43
N ASP A 525 -24.04 -5.10 -2.98
CA ASP A 525 -23.94 -3.65 -3.10
C ASP A 525 -22.51 -3.10 -3.31
N GLY A 526 -21.51 -3.97 -3.48
CA GLY A 526 -20.10 -3.60 -3.38
C GLY A 526 -19.14 -4.79 -3.40
N MET A 527 -18.08 -4.71 -2.61
CA MET A 527 -17.08 -5.78 -2.43
C MET A 527 -16.34 -5.63 -1.11
N LEU A 528 -15.87 -6.74 -0.55
CA LEU A 528 -14.95 -6.80 0.58
C LEU A 528 -13.61 -7.37 0.09
N VAL A 529 -12.49 -6.83 0.56
CA VAL A 529 -11.15 -7.34 0.26
C VAL A 529 -10.49 -7.77 1.57
N VAL A 530 -10.27 -9.07 1.76
CA VAL A 530 -9.80 -9.66 3.04
C VAL A 530 -9.17 -11.05 2.82
N GLY A 531 -8.15 -11.38 3.61
CA GLY A 531 -7.51 -12.70 3.68
C GLY A 531 -5.97 -12.63 3.78
N GLU A 532 -5.39 -13.75 4.19
CA GLU A 532 -3.94 -13.98 4.38
C GLU A 532 -3.69 -15.46 3.97
N PRO A 533 -2.55 -15.85 3.36
CA PRO A 533 -1.32 -15.09 3.12
C PRO A 533 -1.26 -14.29 1.80
N ARG A 534 -2.02 -14.67 0.76
CA ARG A 534 -1.96 -14.02 -0.56
C ARG A 534 -3.32 -13.44 -0.94
N VAL A 535 -3.42 -12.12 -1.03
CA VAL A 535 -4.68 -11.41 -1.32
C VAL A 535 -4.52 -10.21 -2.25
N ALA A 536 -3.39 -9.49 -2.23
CA ALA A 536 -3.20 -8.34 -3.11
C ALA A 536 -3.29 -8.76 -4.59
N ALA A 537 -2.65 -9.87 -4.93
CA ALA A 537 -2.66 -10.47 -6.26
C ALA A 537 -4.08 -10.67 -6.86
N THR A 538 -5.12 -10.79 -6.02
CA THR A 538 -6.50 -11.00 -6.48
C THR A 538 -7.18 -9.75 -7.05
N TRP A 539 -6.60 -8.56 -6.87
CA TRP A 539 -7.19 -7.29 -7.31
C TRP A 539 -6.20 -6.22 -7.78
N PHE A 540 -4.90 -6.31 -7.46
CA PHE A 540 -3.84 -5.50 -8.06
C PHE A 540 -2.52 -6.26 -8.18
N PRO A 541 -1.70 -5.98 -9.21
CA PRO A 541 -0.38 -6.59 -9.34
C PRO A 541 0.55 -6.09 -8.23
N SER A 542 1.23 -7.01 -7.54
CA SER A 542 1.99 -6.70 -6.33
C SER A 542 3.24 -7.57 -6.18
N ASN A 543 3.97 -7.35 -5.08
CA ASN A 543 5.06 -8.19 -4.61
C ASN A 543 4.57 -8.89 -3.33
N ASP A 544 3.74 -9.94 -3.47
CA ASP A 544 2.73 -10.33 -2.48
C ASP A 544 3.31 -11.14 -1.30
N HIS A 545 4.16 -10.50 -0.49
CA HIS A 545 4.82 -11.12 0.66
C HIS A 545 5.12 -10.12 1.79
N PRO A 546 4.89 -10.45 3.09
CA PRO A 546 5.03 -9.53 4.22
C PRO A 546 6.43 -8.94 4.43
N ALA A 547 7.46 -9.57 3.86
CA ALA A 547 8.83 -9.08 3.94
C ALA A 547 9.12 -7.83 3.08
N ASP A 548 8.29 -7.49 2.08
CA ASP A 548 8.46 -6.30 1.21
C ASP A 548 7.34 -5.28 1.41
N LYS A 549 7.31 -4.67 2.59
CA LYS A 549 6.30 -3.67 2.95
C LYS A 549 6.52 -2.31 2.25
N ALA A 550 5.47 -1.78 1.62
CA ALA A 550 5.50 -0.51 0.89
C ALA A 550 4.44 0.48 1.41
N THR A 551 4.57 1.78 1.08
CA THR A 551 3.45 2.73 1.28
C THR A 551 2.38 2.54 0.19
N MET A 552 1.15 2.99 0.45
CA MET A 552 0.05 2.84 -0.51
C MET A 552 -0.80 4.11 -0.62
N THR A 553 -1.11 4.49 -1.86
CA THR A 553 -2.22 5.39 -2.19
C THR A 553 -3.29 4.57 -2.91
N LEU A 554 -4.54 4.67 -2.46
CA LEU A 554 -5.70 4.03 -3.07
C LEU A 554 -6.69 5.10 -3.51
N ALA A 555 -6.90 5.25 -4.82
CA ALA A 555 -7.95 6.08 -5.39
C ALA A 555 -9.03 5.18 -5.99
N MET A 556 -10.12 4.97 -5.26
CA MET A 556 -11.22 4.08 -5.65
C MET A 556 -12.45 4.89 -6.07
N THR A 557 -12.91 4.69 -7.32
CA THR A 557 -14.06 5.39 -7.91
C THR A 557 -15.28 4.48 -8.01
N VAL A 558 -16.38 4.86 -7.37
CA VAL A 558 -17.61 4.07 -7.29
C VAL A 558 -18.84 4.89 -7.70
N PRO A 559 -19.99 4.28 -8.02
CA PRO A 559 -21.26 4.99 -8.17
C PRO A 559 -21.60 5.88 -6.96
N THR A 560 -22.06 7.10 -7.24
CA THR A 560 -22.42 8.10 -6.20
C THR A 560 -23.55 7.58 -5.31
N GLY A 561 -23.24 7.46 -4.01
CA GLY A 561 -24.14 6.90 -3.00
C GLY A 561 -23.46 5.78 -2.19
N LEU A 562 -22.50 5.08 -2.81
CA LEU A 562 -21.68 4.06 -2.14
C LEU A 562 -20.49 4.69 -1.41
N THR A 563 -20.03 4.00 -0.37
CA THR A 563 -18.85 4.36 0.42
C THR A 563 -17.70 3.41 0.13
N VAL A 564 -16.47 3.93 0.20
CA VAL A 564 -15.24 3.12 0.19
C VAL A 564 -14.55 3.26 1.54
N ILE A 565 -14.02 2.14 2.05
CA ILE A 565 -13.18 2.07 3.24
C ILE A 565 -11.86 1.41 2.83
N GLY A 566 -10.75 2.09 3.09
CA GLY A 566 -9.39 1.60 2.83
C GLY A 566 -8.43 1.96 3.95
N ASN A 567 -7.23 1.39 3.88
CA ASN A 567 -6.18 1.58 4.90
C ASN A 567 -5.73 3.05 4.98
N GLY A 568 -5.45 3.53 6.20
CA GLY A 568 -4.83 4.83 6.42
C GLY A 568 -5.80 6.01 6.27
N VAL A 569 -5.24 7.19 6.04
CA VAL A 569 -5.96 8.47 6.13
C VAL A 569 -6.84 8.66 4.89
N LEU A 570 -8.13 8.95 5.10
CA LEU A 570 -9.01 9.45 4.05
C LEU A 570 -8.61 10.90 3.72
N ASP A 571 -7.80 11.10 2.68
CA ASP A 571 -7.28 12.40 2.26
C ASP A 571 -8.34 13.20 1.48
N ALA A 572 -9.07 12.53 0.57
CA ALA A 572 -10.07 13.18 -0.28
C ALA A 572 -11.31 12.33 -0.60
N THR A 573 -12.43 13.01 -0.85
CA THR A 573 -13.64 12.44 -1.44
C THR A 573 -14.17 13.41 -2.50
N THR A 574 -14.24 12.98 -3.76
CA THR A 574 -14.57 13.84 -4.91
C THR A 574 -15.72 13.27 -5.72
N THR A 575 -16.91 13.88 -5.63
CA THR A 575 -18.10 13.50 -6.42
C THR A 575 -18.13 14.22 -7.77
N ASN A 576 -18.11 13.45 -8.85
CA ASN A 576 -18.13 13.92 -10.24
C ASN A 576 -19.41 13.45 -10.97
N GLY A 577 -20.57 13.88 -10.48
CA GLY A 577 -21.86 13.50 -11.05
C GLY A 577 -22.26 12.06 -10.67
N PRO A 578 -22.34 11.10 -11.62
CA PRO A 578 -22.76 9.73 -11.31
C PRO A 578 -21.74 8.92 -10.50
N THR A 579 -20.49 9.37 -10.36
CA THR A 579 -19.45 8.67 -9.59
C THR A 579 -18.85 9.54 -8.49
N THR A 580 -18.29 8.88 -7.47
CA THR A 580 -17.52 9.48 -6.38
C THR A 580 -16.22 8.72 -6.19
N THR A 581 -15.09 9.44 -6.22
CA THR A 581 -13.76 8.91 -5.94
C THR A 581 -13.41 9.14 -4.48
N TRP A 582 -12.96 8.09 -3.79
CA TRP A 582 -12.42 8.14 -2.44
C TRP A 582 -10.91 7.89 -2.51
N THR A 583 -10.12 8.72 -1.82
CA THR A 583 -8.66 8.65 -1.84
C THR A 583 -8.12 8.42 -0.45
N TYR A 584 -7.57 7.23 -0.23
CA TYR A 584 -6.92 6.81 1.02
C TYR A 584 -5.40 6.81 0.86
N VAL A 585 -4.69 7.23 1.91
CA VAL A 585 -3.22 7.28 1.95
C VAL A 585 -2.70 6.55 3.19
N MET A 586 -1.98 5.47 2.95
CA MET A 586 -1.19 4.76 3.95
C MET A 586 0.28 5.20 3.83
N ASP A 587 0.69 6.15 4.67
CA ASP A 587 2.04 6.72 4.67
C ASP A 587 3.08 5.87 5.45
N ARG A 588 2.67 4.70 5.93
CA ARG A 588 3.52 3.71 6.62
C ARG A 588 3.67 2.42 5.82
N PRO A 589 4.86 1.81 5.76
CA PRO A 589 5.07 0.53 5.08
C PRO A 589 4.12 -0.56 5.59
N MET A 590 3.29 -1.08 4.70
CA MET A 590 2.23 -2.05 4.91
C MET A 590 2.54 -3.33 4.11
N ALA A 591 2.26 -4.51 4.67
CA ALA A 591 2.29 -5.76 3.92
C ALA A 591 1.13 -5.82 2.91
N THR A 592 1.30 -6.57 1.83
CA THR A 592 0.36 -6.60 0.70
C THR A 592 -1.00 -7.20 1.04
N TYR A 593 -1.05 -8.31 1.79
CA TYR A 593 -2.30 -8.96 2.22
C TYR A 593 -3.20 -8.04 3.07
N LEU A 594 -2.60 -7.09 3.79
CA LEU A 594 -3.29 -6.11 4.63
C LEU A 594 -4.07 -5.06 3.82
N ALA A 595 -3.80 -4.92 2.52
CA ALA A 595 -4.42 -3.92 1.65
C ALA A 595 -5.90 -4.24 1.38
N THR A 596 -6.80 -3.33 1.78
CA THR A 596 -8.24 -3.44 1.55
C THR A 596 -8.81 -2.21 0.83
N ALA A 597 -9.78 -2.45 -0.04
CA ALA A 597 -10.51 -1.45 -0.82
C ALA A 597 -12.02 -1.71 -0.78
N THR A 598 -12.55 -1.86 0.43
CA THR A 598 -13.92 -2.31 0.71
C THR A 598 -14.96 -1.29 0.25
N VAL A 599 -15.96 -1.73 -0.52
CA VAL A 599 -17.03 -0.92 -1.13
C VAL A 599 -18.40 -1.38 -0.61
N GLY A 600 -19.33 -0.45 -0.34
CA GLY A 600 -20.72 -0.79 -0.05
C GLY A 600 -21.48 0.29 0.74
N ASN A 601 -22.60 -0.12 1.36
CA ASN A 601 -23.42 0.70 2.24
C ASN A 601 -23.07 0.43 3.71
N TYR A 602 -22.32 1.35 4.32
CA TYR A 602 -21.89 1.26 5.71
C TYR A 602 -22.59 2.32 6.57
N ASP A 603 -22.88 1.98 7.82
CA ASP A 603 -23.07 2.96 8.90
C ASP A 603 -21.70 3.23 9.51
N ILE A 604 -21.26 4.49 9.50
CA ILE A 604 -19.89 4.85 9.88
C ILE A 604 -19.90 5.82 11.06
N VAL A 605 -19.19 5.44 12.11
CA VAL A 605 -18.82 6.32 13.22
C VAL A 605 -17.41 6.84 12.96
N THR A 606 -17.13 8.09 13.36
CA THR A 606 -15.76 8.60 13.37
C THR A 606 -15.51 9.34 14.66
N THR A 607 -14.51 8.87 15.43
CA THR A 607 -14.14 9.38 16.75
C THR A 607 -12.64 9.67 16.76
N VAL A 608 -12.19 10.71 17.46
CA VAL A 608 -10.74 10.98 17.62
C VAL A 608 -10.39 10.90 19.10
N VAL A 609 -9.43 10.04 19.45
CA VAL A 609 -8.95 9.83 20.82
C VAL A 609 -7.43 9.78 20.81
N ASN A 610 -6.78 10.51 21.73
CA ASN A 610 -5.32 10.54 21.89
C ASN A 610 -4.49 10.88 20.61
N GLY A 611 -5.13 11.44 19.58
CA GLY A 611 -4.52 11.76 18.29
C GLY A 611 -4.71 10.69 17.19
N VAL A 612 -5.38 9.58 17.50
CA VAL A 612 -5.76 8.53 16.54
C VAL A 612 -7.21 8.76 16.10
N THR A 613 -7.46 8.71 14.79
CA THR A 613 -8.82 8.67 14.22
C THR A 613 -9.32 7.24 14.20
N TYR A 614 -10.44 6.97 14.86
CA TYR A 614 -11.19 5.72 14.77
C TYR A 614 -12.28 5.88 13.71
N ARG A 615 -12.23 5.07 12.66
CA ARG A 615 -13.25 4.98 11.61
C ARG A 615 -13.88 3.59 11.67
N ASP A 616 -14.91 3.48 12.49
CA ASP A 616 -15.63 2.24 12.74
C ASP A 616 -16.81 2.15 11.76
N ALA A 617 -16.94 1.03 11.05
CA ALA A 617 -17.88 0.85 9.96
C ALA A 617 -18.65 -0.48 10.10
N VAL A 618 -19.97 -0.42 9.88
CA VAL A 618 -20.86 -1.58 9.98
C VAL A 618 -21.67 -1.71 8.70
N ALA A 619 -21.57 -2.86 8.02
CA ALA A 619 -22.35 -3.14 6.82
C ALA A 619 -23.86 -3.09 7.13
N GLN A 620 -24.61 -2.26 6.40
CA GLN A 620 -26.04 -2.03 6.69
C GLN A 620 -26.92 -3.28 6.49
N GLY A 621 -26.43 -4.28 5.75
CA GLY A 621 -27.07 -5.59 5.61
C GLY A 621 -27.29 -6.31 6.94
N LEU A 622 -26.32 -6.22 7.87
CA LEU A 622 -26.39 -6.82 9.21
C LEU A 622 -27.64 -6.34 9.99
N PHE A 623 -28.07 -5.10 9.77
CA PHE A 623 -29.27 -4.54 10.41
C PHE A 623 -30.57 -5.20 9.94
N SER A 624 -30.57 -5.80 8.75
CA SER A 624 -31.70 -6.58 8.23
C SER A 624 -31.73 -8.01 8.80
N GLN A 625 -30.61 -8.48 9.38
CA GLN A 625 -30.47 -9.82 9.96
C GLN A 625 -30.82 -9.88 11.46
N GLY A 626 -31.06 -8.73 12.10
CA GLY A 626 -31.51 -8.62 13.49
C GLY A 626 -30.52 -7.95 14.44
N THR A 627 -29.27 -7.77 14.02
CA THR A 627 -28.28 -6.93 14.71
C THR A 627 -28.79 -5.50 14.79
N SER A 628 -28.92 -4.90 15.99
CA SER A 628 -29.24 -3.47 16.02
C SER A 628 -27.98 -2.65 15.77
N GLY A 629 -28.11 -1.53 15.05
CA GLY A 629 -27.00 -0.60 14.87
C GLY A 629 -26.50 0.00 16.19
N ALA A 630 -27.26 -0.07 17.28
CA ALA A 630 -26.75 0.31 18.60
C ALA A 630 -25.73 -0.71 19.12
N ASP A 631 -25.99 -2.01 18.94
CA ASP A 631 -25.11 -3.09 19.42
C ASP A 631 -23.81 -3.15 18.60
N ALA A 632 -23.91 -3.04 17.28
CA ALA A 632 -22.74 -3.04 16.40
C ALA A 632 -21.80 -1.85 16.66
N ARG A 633 -22.35 -0.65 16.91
CA ARG A 633 -21.54 0.52 17.32
C ARG A 633 -21.05 0.42 18.76
N ALA A 634 -21.69 -0.36 19.63
CA ALA A 634 -21.24 -0.58 20.99
C ALA A 634 -20.04 -1.51 21.08
N ALA A 635 -19.89 -2.48 20.16
CA ALA A 635 -18.70 -3.32 20.07
C ALA A 635 -17.42 -2.48 19.82
N PHE A 636 -17.38 -1.72 18.72
CA PHE A 636 -16.24 -0.87 18.38
C PHE A 636 -16.00 0.32 19.32
N ALA A 637 -16.95 0.67 20.20
CA ALA A 637 -16.75 1.72 21.20
C ALA A 637 -15.59 1.42 22.18
N ILE A 638 -15.12 0.16 22.26
CA ILE A 638 -13.97 -0.22 23.08
C ILE A 638 -12.61 0.06 22.40
N ASN A 639 -12.57 0.23 21.07
CA ASN A 639 -11.34 0.37 20.26
C ASN A 639 -10.31 1.37 20.85
N PRO A 640 -10.71 2.59 21.29
CA PRO A 640 -9.74 3.54 21.87
C PRO A 640 -9.18 3.11 23.23
N THR A 641 -9.95 2.33 24.01
CA THR A 641 -9.51 1.81 25.30
C THR A 641 -8.50 0.68 25.11
N VAL A 642 -8.78 -0.24 24.17
CA VAL A 642 -7.88 -1.34 23.80
C VAL A 642 -6.57 -0.79 23.25
N VAL A 643 -6.59 0.11 22.25
CA VAL A 643 -5.35 0.72 21.72
C VAL A 643 -4.57 1.48 22.81
N THR A 644 -5.25 2.20 23.71
CA THR A 644 -4.57 2.89 24.83
C THR A 644 -3.91 1.90 25.81
N TYR A 645 -4.53 0.74 26.06
CA TYR A 645 -3.97 -0.32 26.90
C TYR A 645 -2.78 -1.02 26.24
N LEU A 646 -2.94 -1.48 25.00
CA LEU A 646 -1.89 -2.15 24.22
C LEU A 646 -0.69 -1.23 24.01
N ALA A 647 -0.91 0.07 23.81
CA ALA A 647 0.17 1.06 23.75
C ALA A 647 0.95 1.23 25.06
N GLY A 648 0.35 0.86 26.20
CA GLY A 648 1.02 0.78 27.50
C GLY A 648 1.89 -0.46 27.68
N LEU A 649 1.71 -1.50 26.84
CA LEU A 649 2.48 -2.74 26.84
C LEU A 649 3.58 -2.73 25.75
N PHE A 650 3.21 -2.34 24.53
CA PHE A 650 4.05 -2.50 23.33
C PHE A 650 4.75 -1.21 22.90
N GLY A 651 4.39 -0.07 23.49
CA GLY A 651 4.84 1.27 23.10
C GLY A 651 3.82 1.99 22.22
N PRO A 652 4.10 3.23 21.76
CA PRO A 652 3.14 4.05 21.02
C PRO A 652 2.49 3.31 19.84
N TYR A 653 1.20 3.57 19.61
CA TYR A 653 0.50 3.06 18.43
C TYR A 653 1.17 3.59 17.15
N PRO A 654 1.52 2.73 16.17
CA PRO A 654 2.39 3.12 15.05
C PRO A 654 1.69 4.00 14.00
N PHE A 655 0.35 3.98 13.96
CA PHE A 655 -0.47 4.68 12.97
C PHE A 655 -1.22 5.90 13.55
N THR A 656 -1.78 6.74 12.69
CA THR A 656 -2.67 7.86 13.08
C THR A 656 -4.15 7.53 12.90
N GLU A 657 -4.46 6.36 12.36
CA GLU A 657 -5.78 5.88 11.98
C GLU A 657 -5.97 4.47 12.54
N SER A 658 -7.19 4.14 12.94
CA SER A 658 -7.60 2.83 13.49
C SER A 658 -9.11 2.65 13.18
N GLY A 659 -9.68 1.48 13.45
CA GLY A 659 -11.12 1.27 13.38
C GLY A 659 -11.47 -0.19 13.36
N GLY A 660 -12.63 -0.51 12.78
CA GLY A 660 -13.04 -1.87 12.45
C GLY A 660 -14.13 -1.88 11.38
N ILE A 661 -14.17 -2.94 10.56
CA ILE A 661 -15.18 -3.18 9.53
C ILE A 661 -15.97 -4.43 9.91
N ALA A 662 -17.18 -4.27 10.42
CA ALA A 662 -18.13 -5.36 10.60
C ALA A 662 -18.81 -5.67 9.26
N ALA A 663 -18.35 -6.71 8.58
CA ALA A 663 -18.78 -7.08 7.23
C ALA A 663 -20.07 -7.93 7.22
N ASP A 664 -20.81 -7.89 6.10
CA ASP A 664 -21.94 -8.80 5.84
C ASP A 664 -21.58 -9.75 4.69
N VAL A 665 -20.77 -10.76 5.02
CA VAL A 665 -20.32 -11.82 4.09
C VAL A 665 -20.52 -13.16 4.79
N ALA A 666 -21.46 -13.96 4.30
CA ALA A 666 -21.95 -15.17 4.99
C ALA A 666 -20.90 -16.28 5.15
N ASP A 667 -19.94 -16.35 4.23
CA ASP A 667 -18.89 -17.38 4.18
C ASP A 667 -17.52 -16.87 4.69
N LEU A 668 -17.45 -15.65 5.25
CA LEU A 668 -16.25 -15.14 5.89
C LEU A 668 -16.10 -15.80 7.28
N GLY A 669 -15.18 -16.74 7.41
CA GLY A 669 -15.02 -17.55 8.62
C GLY A 669 -14.10 -16.98 9.70
N PHE A 670 -13.42 -15.86 9.42
CA PHE A 670 -12.32 -15.31 10.22
C PHE A 670 -12.38 -13.78 10.29
N ALA A 671 -11.72 -13.22 11.30
CA ALA A 671 -11.35 -11.80 11.33
C ALA A 671 -9.89 -11.65 10.85
N LEU A 672 -9.50 -10.43 10.44
CA LEU A 672 -8.14 -10.14 9.97
C LEU A 672 -7.73 -8.70 10.33
N GLU A 673 -6.44 -8.46 10.53
CA GLU A 673 -5.91 -7.23 11.12
C GLU A 673 -5.86 -6.02 10.17
N ASN A 674 -5.94 -6.26 8.85
CA ASN A 674 -5.94 -5.28 7.74
C ASN A 674 -5.53 -3.84 8.12
N GLN A 675 -4.23 -3.56 8.21
CA GLN A 675 -3.61 -2.35 8.76
C GLN A 675 -4.50 -1.10 8.87
N THR A 676 -4.75 -0.65 10.11
CA THR A 676 -5.66 0.45 10.53
C THR A 676 -7.17 0.22 10.33
N ARG A 677 -7.56 -0.91 9.73
CA ARG A 677 -8.94 -1.26 9.33
C ARG A 677 -9.31 -2.74 9.58
N PRO A 678 -9.00 -3.37 10.74
CA PRO A 678 -9.42 -4.74 11.05
C PRO A 678 -10.82 -5.13 10.55
N ILE A 679 -10.93 -6.27 9.87
CA ILE A 679 -12.14 -6.77 9.24
C ILE A 679 -12.69 -7.93 10.05
N TYR A 680 -14.01 -7.95 10.27
CA TYR A 680 -14.68 -8.92 11.13
C TYR A 680 -15.91 -9.55 10.45
N PRO A 681 -16.19 -10.85 10.69
CA PRO A 681 -17.33 -11.55 10.13
C PRO A 681 -18.60 -11.23 10.95
N GLY A 682 -19.21 -10.08 10.65
CA GLY A 682 -20.31 -9.52 11.44
C GLY A 682 -19.81 -8.65 12.60
N VAL A 683 -20.54 -8.63 13.71
CA VAL A 683 -20.18 -7.86 14.91
C VAL A 683 -19.25 -8.69 15.80
N PRO A 684 -17.99 -8.28 16.02
CA PRO A 684 -17.03 -9.06 16.78
C PRO A 684 -17.26 -9.01 18.29
N ASP A 685 -16.64 -9.96 19.00
CA ASP A 685 -16.51 -9.91 20.45
C ASP A 685 -15.25 -9.14 20.90
N GLU A 686 -15.17 -8.92 22.21
CA GLU A 686 -14.12 -8.14 22.84
C GLU A 686 -12.72 -8.76 22.72
N ALA A 687 -12.61 -10.09 22.70
CA ALA A 687 -11.34 -10.79 22.57
C ALA A 687 -10.82 -10.71 21.13
N THR A 688 -11.70 -10.88 20.13
CA THR A 688 -11.35 -10.65 18.71
C THR A 688 -10.85 -9.23 18.50
N ILE A 689 -11.56 -8.21 19.02
CA ILE A 689 -11.13 -6.80 18.94
C ILE A 689 -9.73 -6.59 19.55
N VAL A 690 -9.38 -7.29 20.63
CA VAL A 690 -8.04 -7.20 21.25
C VAL A 690 -6.98 -7.90 20.43
N HIS A 691 -7.29 -9.04 19.80
CA HIS A 691 -6.39 -9.78 18.91
C HIS A 691 -6.03 -8.92 17.68
N GLU A 692 -7.03 -8.45 16.90
CA GLU A 692 -6.77 -7.64 15.70
C GLU A 692 -6.09 -6.29 15.99
N LEU A 693 -6.41 -5.67 17.13
CA LEU A 693 -5.76 -4.42 17.55
C LEU A 693 -4.34 -4.62 18.10
N ALA A 694 -3.95 -5.85 18.49
CA ALA A 694 -2.57 -6.18 18.86
C ALA A 694 -1.69 -6.45 17.63
N HIS A 695 -2.26 -7.04 16.57
CA HIS A 695 -1.57 -7.21 15.30
C HIS A 695 -1.11 -5.88 14.65
N GLN A 696 -1.75 -4.76 15.02
CA GLN A 696 -1.32 -3.41 14.63
C GLN A 696 0.13 -3.09 15.03
N TRP A 697 0.70 -3.82 15.99
CA TRP A 697 2.13 -3.85 16.29
C TRP A 697 2.84 -5.09 15.73
N TYR A 698 2.21 -6.29 15.84
CA TYR A 698 2.82 -7.59 15.52
C TYR A 698 2.13 -8.27 14.32
N GLY A 699 2.68 -8.06 13.13
CA GLY A 699 2.04 -8.32 11.84
C GLY A 699 2.11 -7.06 10.98
N ASP A 700 1.41 -6.01 11.39
CA ASP A 700 1.37 -4.73 10.69
C ASP A 700 2.72 -3.99 10.73
N ASP A 701 3.09 -3.34 11.85
CA ASP A 701 4.30 -2.51 11.93
C ASP A 701 5.58 -3.37 11.95
N VAL A 702 5.60 -4.40 12.80
CA VAL A 702 6.64 -5.44 12.85
C VAL A 702 6.13 -6.71 12.16
N ALA A 703 6.36 -6.81 10.85
CA ALA A 703 6.00 -7.97 10.04
C ALA A 703 7.05 -9.10 10.11
N ILE A 704 6.60 -10.33 9.86
CA ILE A 704 7.45 -11.51 9.69
C ILE A 704 8.32 -11.45 8.43
N ALA A 705 9.52 -12.04 8.51
CA ALA A 705 10.45 -12.16 7.38
C ALA A 705 10.21 -13.43 6.53
N SER A 706 9.51 -14.43 7.08
CA SER A 706 9.13 -15.70 6.44
C SER A 706 7.90 -16.24 7.15
N TRP A 707 7.03 -16.95 6.41
CA TRP A 707 5.79 -17.53 6.94
C TRP A 707 6.00 -18.65 7.97
N SER A 708 7.22 -19.19 8.09
CA SER A 708 7.59 -20.08 9.21
C SER A 708 7.60 -19.39 10.58
N ASP A 709 7.77 -18.06 10.62
CA ASP A 709 7.82 -17.25 11.83
C ASP A 709 6.45 -16.67 12.25
N ILE A 710 5.33 -17.08 11.61
CA ILE A 710 3.95 -16.57 11.82
C ILE A 710 3.49 -16.49 13.29
N TRP A 711 4.04 -17.35 14.16
CA TRP A 711 3.78 -17.29 15.61
C TRP A 711 4.21 -15.96 16.26
N LEU A 712 5.08 -15.17 15.62
CA LEU A 712 5.44 -13.81 16.03
C LEU A 712 4.32 -12.79 15.82
N ASN A 713 3.39 -13.04 14.90
CA ASN A 713 2.14 -12.29 14.82
C ASN A 713 1.16 -12.90 15.85
N GLU A 714 0.78 -14.15 15.61
CA GLU A 714 -0.39 -14.79 16.23
C GLU A 714 -0.21 -15.12 17.71
N GLY A 715 1.00 -15.49 18.12
CA GLY A 715 1.35 -15.70 19.51
C GLY A 715 1.34 -14.40 20.32
N PHE A 716 1.73 -13.27 19.72
CA PHE A 716 1.67 -11.96 20.37
C PHE A 716 0.24 -11.43 20.48
N ALA A 717 -0.55 -11.56 19.43
CA ALA A 717 -1.95 -11.15 19.43
C ALA A 717 -2.80 -11.98 20.41
N THR A 718 -2.65 -13.32 20.41
CA THR A 718 -3.26 -14.17 21.44
C THR A 718 -2.77 -13.80 22.84
N TYR A 719 -1.48 -13.49 23.02
CA TYR A 719 -1.00 -13.11 24.35
C TYR A 719 -1.56 -11.76 24.82
N ALA A 720 -1.89 -10.86 23.89
CA ALA A 720 -2.62 -9.63 24.20
C ALA A 720 -4.04 -9.92 24.73
N GLU A 721 -4.75 -10.94 24.21
CA GLU A 721 -6.02 -11.40 24.81
C GLU A 721 -5.86 -11.72 26.31
N TRP A 722 -4.79 -12.47 26.66
CA TRP A 722 -4.57 -12.97 28.02
C TRP A 722 -4.20 -11.83 28.98
N LEU A 723 -3.35 -10.91 28.52
CA LEU A 723 -2.98 -9.70 29.26
C LEU A 723 -4.21 -8.80 29.44
N TRP A 724 -5.07 -8.68 28.43
CA TRP A 724 -6.33 -7.94 28.54
C TRP A 724 -7.29 -8.60 29.55
N SER A 725 -7.48 -9.92 29.46
CA SER A 725 -8.27 -10.71 30.43
C SER A 725 -7.81 -10.47 31.87
N GLU A 726 -6.50 -10.56 32.12
CA GLU A 726 -5.86 -10.25 33.41
C GLU A 726 -6.16 -8.81 33.85
N SER A 727 -6.05 -7.82 32.95
CA SER A 727 -6.32 -6.40 33.25
C SER A 727 -7.78 -6.11 33.59
N GLN A 728 -8.72 -6.85 33.01
CA GLN A 728 -10.16 -6.70 33.23
C GLN A 728 -10.67 -7.56 34.42
N GLY A 729 -9.79 -8.21 35.17
CA GLY A 729 -10.14 -9.02 36.34
C GLY A 729 -10.86 -10.34 35.99
N ARG A 730 -10.66 -10.83 34.76
CA ARG A 730 -11.04 -12.18 34.31
C ARG A 730 -9.88 -13.15 34.65
N ASP A 731 -9.82 -14.31 33.97
CA ASP A 731 -8.72 -15.26 34.16
C ASP A 731 -7.37 -14.63 33.81
N THR A 732 -6.40 -14.79 34.71
CA THR A 732 -5.04 -14.28 34.55
C THR A 732 -4.26 -15.05 33.48
N ALA A 733 -3.19 -14.46 32.93
CA ALA A 733 -2.34 -15.13 31.94
C ALA A 733 -1.76 -16.47 32.45
N GLN A 734 -1.52 -16.61 33.76
CA GLN A 734 -1.08 -17.88 34.37
C GLN A 734 -2.20 -18.92 34.40
N GLN A 735 -3.45 -18.54 34.68
CA GLN A 735 -4.58 -19.49 34.65
C GLN A 735 -4.85 -20.00 33.22
N LEU A 736 -4.73 -19.11 32.23
CA LEU A 736 -4.87 -19.45 30.80
C LEU A 736 -3.72 -20.37 30.34
N PHE A 737 -2.49 -20.08 30.76
CA PHE A 737 -1.35 -20.97 30.57
C PHE A 737 -1.56 -22.34 31.22
N ASP A 738 -1.93 -22.39 32.50
CA ASP A 738 -2.12 -23.63 33.26
C ASP A 738 -3.24 -24.51 32.66
N ALA A 739 -4.32 -23.89 32.17
CA ALA A 739 -5.41 -24.57 31.49
C ALA A 739 -4.96 -25.22 30.17
N LEU A 740 -4.15 -24.53 29.36
CA LEU A 740 -3.56 -25.08 28.13
C LEU A 740 -2.48 -26.12 28.42
N TYR A 741 -1.66 -25.91 29.45
CA TYR A 741 -0.61 -26.84 29.86
C TYR A 741 -1.15 -28.14 30.48
N ALA A 742 -2.42 -28.15 30.90
CA ALA A 742 -3.13 -29.36 31.33
C ALA A 742 -3.58 -30.27 30.16
N THR A 743 -3.40 -29.85 28.91
CA THR A 743 -3.68 -30.67 27.71
C THR A 743 -2.83 -31.95 27.71
N PRO A 744 -3.41 -33.15 27.50
CA PRO A 744 -2.67 -34.43 27.55
C PRO A 744 -1.42 -34.44 26.67
N SER A 745 -0.33 -35.04 27.14
CA SER A 745 0.97 -35.03 26.43
C SER A 745 1.01 -35.81 25.11
N ASP A 746 -0.04 -36.60 24.84
CA ASP A 746 -0.29 -37.36 23.63
C ASP A 746 -1.33 -36.69 22.69
N ASP A 747 -1.81 -35.50 23.04
CA ASP A 747 -2.72 -34.70 22.20
C ASP A 747 -1.99 -34.07 21.00
N PRO A 748 -2.63 -34.02 19.80
CA PRO A 748 -2.08 -33.35 18.61
C PRO A 748 -1.62 -31.89 18.83
N PHE A 749 -2.16 -31.17 19.81
CA PHE A 749 -1.72 -29.82 20.20
C PHE A 749 -0.20 -29.69 20.41
N TRP A 750 0.45 -30.77 20.90
CA TRP A 750 1.89 -30.80 21.15
C TRP A 750 2.74 -31.21 19.94
N SER A 751 2.12 -31.69 18.86
CA SER A 751 2.81 -32.27 17.69
C SER A 751 3.35 -31.25 16.70
N VAL A 752 2.73 -30.06 16.60
CA VAL A 752 3.16 -28.97 15.72
C VAL A 752 4.44 -28.32 16.26
N GLU A 753 5.41 -28.05 15.38
CA GLU A 753 6.60 -27.26 15.69
C GLU A 753 6.27 -25.77 15.48
N VAL A 754 6.09 -24.99 16.56
CA VAL A 754 5.58 -23.60 16.48
C VAL A 754 6.48 -22.66 15.65
N SER A 755 7.79 -22.92 15.61
CA SER A 755 8.78 -22.18 14.81
C SER A 755 8.96 -22.72 13.39
N ASN A 756 8.18 -23.71 12.99
CA ASN A 756 8.20 -24.35 11.67
C ASN A 756 6.93 -25.22 11.49
N PRO A 757 5.71 -24.64 11.51
CA PRO A 757 4.47 -25.42 11.51
C PRO A 757 4.25 -26.19 10.19
N GLY A 758 4.82 -25.70 9.10
CA GLY A 758 4.59 -26.16 7.72
C GLY A 758 3.58 -25.28 7.00
N PRO A 759 3.63 -25.22 5.65
CA PRO A 759 2.81 -24.31 4.83
C PRO A 759 1.30 -24.61 4.83
N ALA A 760 0.88 -25.71 5.47
CA ALA A 760 -0.53 -26.07 5.65
C ALA A 760 -1.08 -25.68 7.04
N ALA A 761 -0.22 -25.31 7.98
CA ALA A 761 -0.53 -25.24 9.41
C ALA A 761 -0.08 -23.91 10.05
N ILE A 762 0.19 -22.88 9.25
CA ILE A 762 0.55 -21.54 9.75
C ILE A 762 -0.55 -20.93 10.64
N PHE A 763 -1.81 -21.32 10.45
CA PHE A 763 -2.96 -20.92 11.27
C PHE A 763 -3.53 -22.08 12.11
N ASP A 764 -2.76 -23.14 12.38
CA ASP A 764 -3.19 -24.19 13.32
C ASP A 764 -3.15 -23.67 14.77
N ALA A 765 -4.15 -24.01 15.59
CA ALA A 765 -4.30 -23.53 16.97
C ALA A 765 -3.05 -23.59 17.89
N PRO A 766 -2.11 -24.56 17.77
CA PRO A 766 -0.82 -24.54 18.44
C PRO A 766 0.02 -23.29 18.16
N VAL A 767 -0.02 -22.71 16.96
CA VAL A 767 0.75 -21.50 16.60
C VAL A 767 0.37 -20.35 17.53
N TYR A 768 -0.92 -19.96 17.52
CA TYR A 768 -1.53 -18.99 18.43
C TYR A 768 -1.20 -19.30 19.89
N LYS A 769 -1.67 -20.46 20.38
CA LYS A 769 -1.80 -20.68 21.82
C LYS A 769 -0.45 -21.10 22.44
N ARG A 770 0.42 -21.85 21.75
CA ARG A 770 1.79 -22.12 22.25
C ARG A 770 2.77 -20.99 21.96
N GLY A 771 2.52 -20.13 20.96
CA GLY A 771 3.18 -18.83 20.83
C GLY A 771 2.95 -17.97 22.09
N ALA A 772 1.68 -17.80 22.48
CA ALA A 772 1.32 -17.08 23.71
C ALA A 772 1.86 -17.74 24.99
N MET A 773 1.86 -19.08 25.09
CA MET A 773 2.52 -19.78 26.21
C MET A 773 4.03 -19.48 26.28
N THR A 774 4.70 -19.35 25.13
CA THR A 774 6.14 -19.04 25.06
C THR A 774 6.41 -17.61 25.56
N LEU A 775 5.57 -16.65 25.19
CA LEU A 775 5.63 -15.28 25.69
C LEU A 775 5.31 -15.18 27.18
N HIS A 776 4.35 -15.98 27.68
CA HIS A 776 4.08 -16.03 29.11
C HIS A 776 5.26 -16.60 29.91
N ALA A 777 5.84 -17.71 29.46
CA ALA A 777 7.03 -18.29 30.08
C ALA A 777 8.20 -17.30 30.11
N LEU A 778 8.38 -16.51 29.04
CA LEU A 778 9.37 -15.43 29.01
C LEU A 778 9.05 -14.31 30.03
N ARG A 779 7.80 -13.85 30.12
CA ARG A 779 7.35 -12.84 31.11
C ARG A 779 7.57 -13.27 32.57
N VAL A 780 7.58 -14.57 32.85
CA VAL A 780 7.76 -15.13 34.21
C VAL A 780 9.23 -15.30 34.60
N GLU A 781 10.16 -15.37 33.64
CA GLU A 781 11.60 -15.57 33.88
C GLU A 781 12.40 -14.25 34.05
N VAL A 782 11.87 -13.10 33.60
CA VAL A 782 12.61 -11.80 33.51
C VAL A 782 12.18 -10.71 34.51
#